data_AF-A0A368HAM1-F1
#
_entry.id   AF-A0A368HAM1-F1
#
_cell.length_a   1.000
_cell.length_b   1.000
_cell.length_c   1.000
_cell.angle_alpha   90.00
_cell.angle_beta   90.00
_cell.angle_gamma   90.00
#
_symmetry.space_group_name_H-M   'P 1'
#
loop_
_entity.id
_entity.type
_entity.pdbx_description
1 polymer ?
#
loop_
_entity_poly.entity_id
_entity_poly.type
_entity_poly.pdbx_seq_one_letter_code
_entity_poly.pdbx_strand_id
1 'polypeptide(L)'
;MRHWENYTCVSFVPKLDHHKHYIMFTIDKCGCCSYVGRRGDGPQAISIGKNCDKFGIVVHELGHVVGFWHEHTRPDRDQYVDIFYKSIQPGQDYNFEKSKPEEVDSLGEPYDFNSIMHYARDTFSRGTFHDTILPKPSLGFRSEIGQRVQLSEGDIRQAKKLYKCAACGDTLLDESADLIPSATGRCVWRIIAAEGQTIFLNLTGAFLSSPNSACIVEQDNAIIVRDGYSAKAPVLDKICGDEIGYRTVVSSGSRLYVELLSNSLPQMSIGKYYSVCGGPIYADSGVIQSPRYPESYPPNADCLWTVHVSEGYQVAVEIVYFHLEQHKDCIYDRVVLWESTESGAPLATLCGSITKRQIVTKASNEMVIRLFSDNSVQKSGFEIAFVRELDECAAGTHQCEQRCVNTVGSFRCDCRVGYSLRPDGRTCESTCGGYIRATSGSFASPNFPHQYPPSKNCVWEIEANEGYQIFLNFTTFNVEGMKTECAYDYVKIGESEKLCGDYAEPLLFTSTTNRVRVEFVSDSSVERTGFYAHFIADLNECQADNAGCEHICQNRLGSYVCLCQPGYVLAADGHNCKEGGCFFELNSPSGEITTPNYPSDYPKGQNCTWHFVTTPGHRLMLTFSSFQIEEHSQCKYDSASIFDGGDTNAPLVGIFCGVTAPPMFMSSTNQLFLTFTSDASVSRQGFEAHYSSVCGGRLTAESSPGHIYSHATFSDSKYGKNQDCWWRISARSPHRGVRIQFNSFTLEGEERCQYDYVEVYDGPDPMQHRMFGRYCGDEVPDSITSTGPEILLILHTDDSEEEKGFVAEYQKMPSSLANWMAQLPPELTRRPICSLKIPGSHDSGATQSLNPKLPVANDESASIRRLGKAPCVRRGIKRWAVTQSYSIREQLDTGVRYLDLRVSYPPEKIRESSSDFRLIHALYGPKLQNVLEEMVDFLQTNRKEVILLDMNHLYDFDVDTYALLKNEIIKILGNARICPVNLPSKISLDYMWTNGYRVIVFSPVNDESTLFWPCTLIPSPWPNTNKINSLLQILESELDTRCKSCDPVSFFVSQGVLTPKSWDVVRKWFSTLRSALSQSATERVLQWLTTIAEEKKEKINVVILDFVDEISSRDIISLNGR
;
A
#
# COMPACT_ATOMS: atom_id res chain seq x y z
N MET A 1 31.03 -21.83 -9.56
CA MET A 1 30.98 -23.31 -9.58
C MET A 1 31.17 -23.85 -10.99
N ARG A 2 30.26 -23.56 -11.94
CA ARG A 2 30.40 -24.00 -13.35
C ARG A 2 31.76 -23.72 -13.97
N HIS A 3 32.38 -22.56 -13.68
CA HIS A 3 33.73 -22.26 -14.15
C HIS A 3 34.77 -23.32 -13.72
N TRP A 4 34.78 -23.72 -12.45
CA TRP A 4 35.65 -24.80 -11.97
C TRP A 4 35.30 -26.16 -12.60
N GLU A 5 34.02 -26.45 -12.83
CA GLU A 5 33.53 -27.70 -13.45
C GLU A 5 33.86 -27.80 -14.95
N ASN A 6 33.93 -26.67 -15.65
CA ASN A 6 34.20 -26.62 -17.07
C ASN A 6 35.69 -26.89 -17.36
N TYR A 7 36.59 -26.37 -16.51
CA TYR A 7 38.04 -26.49 -16.73
C TYR A 7 38.69 -27.64 -15.95
N THR A 8 38.03 -28.20 -14.94
CA THR A 8 38.57 -29.27 -14.08
C THR A 8 37.59 -30.42 -13.93
N CYS A 9 38.03 -31.54 -13.34
CA CYS A 9 37.11 -32.61 -12.96
C CYS A 9 36.51 -32.43 -11.55
N VAL A 10 36.74 -31.29 -10.88
CA VAL A 10 36.05 -30.98 -9.62
C VAL A 10 34.59 -30.74 -9.93
N SER A 11 33.71 -31.11 -8.99
CA SER A 11 32.30 -30.88 -9.21
C SER A 11 31.48 -30.57 -7.98
N PHE A 12 30.42 -29.79 -8.20
CA PHE A 12 29.55 -29.24 -7.18
C PHE A 12 28.15 -29.83 -7.37
N VAL A 13 27.71 -30.59 -6.38
CA VAL A 13 26.38 -31.21 -6.37
C VAL A 13 25.49 -30.51 -5.34
N PRO A 14 24.20 -30.28 -5.64
CA PRO A 14 23.24 -29.85 -4.65
C PRO A 14 23.25 -30.79 -3.43
N LYS A 15 23.08 -30.22 -2.24
CA LYS A 15 23.02 -31.01 -1.00
C LYS A 15 21.77 -31.90 -1.01
N LEU A 16 21.96 -33.20 -0.77
CA LEU A 16 20.89 -34.14 -0.45
C LEU A 16 20.96 -34.48 1.05
N ASP A 17 19.88 -35.02 1.64
CA ASP A 17 19.80 -35.25 3.09
C ASP A 17 20.85 -36.22 3.64
N HIS A 18 21.35 -37.11 2.79
CA HIS A 18 22.42 -38.04 3.16
C HIS A 18 23.83 -37.44 3.04
N HIS A 19 23.99 -36.23 2.46
CA HIS A 19 25.27 -35.54 2.38
C HIS A 19 25.59 -34.84 3.72
N LYS A 20 26.45 -35.48 4.53
CA LYS A 20 26.92 -34.94 5.81
C LYS A 20 27.85 -33.73 5.70
N HIS A 21 28.60 -33.62 4.61
CA HIS A 21 29.60 -32.56 4.41
C HIS A 21 29.24 -31.78 3.17
N TYR A 22 29.14 -30.45 3.29
CA TYR A 22 28.74 -29.58 2.21
C TYR A 22 29.26 -28.17 2.45
N ILE A 23 29.39 -27.41 1.38
CA ILE A 23 29.67 -25.98 1.46
C ILE A 23 28.38 -25.18 1.51
N MET A 24 28.44 -24.03 2.18
CA MET A 24 27.31 -23.12 2.34
C MET A 24 27.80 -21.69 2.15
N PHE A 25 27.16 -20.94 1.26
CA PHE A 25 27.44 -19.53 1.11
C PHE A 25 26.80 -18.73 2.24
N THR A 26 27.56 -17.80 2.82
CA THR A 26 27.20 -17.01 4.00
C THR A 26 27.74 -15.59 3.84
N ILE A 27 27.38 -14.69 4.77
CA ILE A 27 27.92 -13.34 4.87
C ILE A 27 28.54 -13.21 6.26
N ASP A 28 29.85 -13.41 6.37
CA ASP A 28 30.59 -13.30 7.63
C ASP A 28 31.38 -11.98 7.72
N LYS A 29 31.74 -11.60 8.96
CA LYS A 29 32.52 -10.39 9.26
C LYS A 29 33.92 -10.38 8.63
N CYS A 30 34.41 -11.52 8.13
CA CYS A 30 35.69 -11.62 7.44
C CYS A 30 35.68 -11.01 6.03
N GLY A 31 34.52 -10.62 5.48
CA GLY A 31 34.42 -10.10 4.12
C GLY A 31 34.36 -11.21 3.07
N CYS A 32 35.32 -11.24 2.14
CA CYS A 32 35.50 -12.35 1.21
C CYS A 32 36.49 -13.33 1.84
N CYS A 33 36.00 -14.47 2.34
CA CYS A 33 36.89 -15.46 2.93
C CYS A 33 36.32 -16.87 2.86
N SER A 34 37.22 -17.85 2.85
CA SER A 34 36.87 -19.26 2.77
C SER A 34 37.93 -20.12 3.43
N TYR A 35 37.53 -21.25 4.00
CA TYR A 35 38.46 -22.21 4.56
C TYR A 35 39.11 -23.05 3.46
N VAL A 36 40.41 -23.32 3.62
CA VAL A 36 41.14 -24.17 2.69
C VAL A 36 40.81 -25.65 2.92
N GLY A 37 40.34 -26.30 1.85
CA GLY A 37 39.97 -27.71 1.81
C GLY A 37 38.74 -28.03 2.67
N ARG A 38 38.45 -29.32 2.83
CA ARG A 38 37.37 -29.80 3.71
C ARG A 38 37.76 -29.60 5.17
N ARG A 39 36.93 -28.88 5.94
CA ARG A 39 37.08 -28.68 7.38
C ARG A 39 35.87 -29.17 8.16
N GLY A 40 36.14 -29.97 9.19
CA GLY A 40 35.14 -30.44 10.15
C GLY A 40 34.14 -31.47 9.58
N ASP A 41 33.15 -31.80 10.43
CA ASP A 41 32.06 -32.72 10.13
C ASP A 41 30.73 -31.95 10.04
N GLY A 42 30.49 -31.29 8.91
CA GLY A 42 29.24 -30.56 8.70
C GLY A 42 29.30 -29.50 7.59
N PRO A 43 28.46 -28.45 7.67
CA PRO A 43 28.52 -27.31 6.78
C PRO A 43 29.85 -26.56 6.90
N GLN A 44 30.44 -26.22 5.77
CA GLN A 44 31.59 -25.33 5.66
C GLN A 44 31.16 -24.02 5.01
N ALA A 45 31.32 -22.92 5.74
CA ALA A 45 30.96 -21.59 5.26
C ALA A 45 31.96 -21.07 4.22
N ILE A 46 31.42 -20.47 3.16
CA ILE A 46 32.11 -19.58 2.22
C ILE A 46 31.50 -18.21 2.43
N SER A 47 32.29 -17.22 2.85
CA SER A 47 31.80 -15.86 3.07
C SER A 47 31.94 -15.02 1.81
N ILE A 48 30.81 -14.56 1.28
CA ILE A 48 30.73 -13.60 0.16
C ILE A 48 30.12 -12.31 0.71
N GLY A 49 30.95 -11.50 1.35
CA GLY A 49 30.57 -10.22 1.94
C GLY A 49 30.22 -9.12 0.91
N LYS A 50 29.97 -7.90 1.40
CA LYS A 50 29.65 -6.74 0.56
C LYS A 50 30.79 -6.49 -0.45
N ASN A 51 30.46 -6.40 -1.74
CA ASN A 51 31.38 -6.26 -2.89
C ASN A 51 32.21 -7.51 -3.27
N CYS A 52 31.91 -8.70 -2.71
CA CYS A 52 32.58 -9.96 -3.02
C CYS A 52 31.88 -10.80 -4.09
N ASP A 53 30.71 -10.37 -4.57
CA ASP A 53 29.85 -11.06 -5.53
C ASP A 53 30.37 -11.02 -6.98
N LYS A 54 31.51 -10.37 -7.20
CA LYS A 54 32.18 -10.35 -8.51
C LYS A 54 32.69 -11.75 -8.86
N PHE A 55 32.48 -12.14 -10.12
CA PHE A 55 32.84 -13.46 -10.67
C PHE A 55 34.21 -13.98 -10.19
N GLY A 56 35.29 -13.23 -10.41
CA GLY A 56 36.64 -13.67 -10.06
C GLY A 56 36.91 -13.81 -8.56
N ILE A 57 36.21 -13.04 -7.71
CA ILE A 57 36.31 -13.17 -6.26
C ILE A 57 35.63 -14.47 -5.82
N VAL A 58 34.42 -14.75 -6.32
CA VAL A 58 33.72 -16.01 -6.01
C VAL A 58 34.50 -17.23 -6.50
N VAL A 59 35.12 -17.15 -7.68
CA VAL A 59 35.99 -18.24 -8.19
C VAL A 59 37.21 -18.44 -7.30
N HIS A 60 37.83 -17.36 -6.78
CA HIS A 60 38.93 -17.40 -5.82
C HIS A 60 38.53 -18.06 -4.50
N GLU A 61 37.41 -17.65 -3.89
CA GLU A 61 36.95 -18.24 -2.62
C GLU A 61 36.58 -19.73 -2.76
N LEU A 62 36.06 -20.12 -3.92
CA LEU A 62 35.87 -21.53 -4.27
C LEU A 62 37.20 -22.26 -4.43
N GLY A 63 38.27 -21.61 -4.88
CA GLY A 63 39.63 -22.18 -4.93
C GLY A 63 40.13 -22.61 -3.56
N HIS A 64 39.84 -21.85 -2.50
CA HIS A 64 40.13 -22.29 -1.13
C HIS A 64 39.37 -23.57 -0.78
N VAL A 65 38.08 -23.68 -1.11
CA VAL A 65 37.30 -24.91 -0.89
C VAL A 65 37.89 -26.11 -1.62
N VAL A 66 38.34 -25.90 -2.86
CA VAL A 66 39.03 -26.90 -3.68
C VAL A 66 40.35 -27.35 -3.01
N GLY A 67 40.92 -26.53 -2.13
CA GLY A 67 42.09 -26.88 -1.32
C GLY A 67 43.30 -26.00 -1.62
N PHE A 68 43.13 -24.87 -2.31
CA PHE A 68 44.24 -24.01 -2.66
C PHE A 68 44.50 -22.96 -1.58
N TRP A 69 45.78 -22.76 -1.28
CA TRP A 69 46.25 -21.62 -0.51
C TRP A 69 46.56 -20.45 -1.44
N HIS A 70 46.81 -19.28 -0.88
CA HIS A 70 47.25 -18.15 -1.68
C HIS A 70 48.62 -18.44 -2.30
N GLU A 71 48.78 -18.16 -3.59
CA GLU A 71 50.01 -18.51 -4.31
C GLU A 71 51.24 -17.78 -3.72
N HIS A 72 51.05 -16.56 -3.21
CA HIS A 72 52.12 -15.78 -2.56
C HIS A 72 52.47 -16.27 -1.15
N THR A 73 51.78 -17.25 -0.57
CA THR A 73 52.16 -17.80 0.75
C THR A 73 53.03 -19.05 0.65
N ARG A 74 53.36 -19.51 -0.56
CA ARG A 74 54.18 -20.71 -0.77
C ARG A 74 55.55 -20.64 -0.05
N PRO A 75 56.08 -21.78 0.43
CA PRO A 75 57.40 -21.83 1.08
C PRO A 75 58.57 -21.33 0.22
N ASP A 76 58.46 -21.47 -1.10
CA ASP A 76 59.47 -21.11 -2.11
C ASP A 76 59.27 -19.71 -2.73
N ARG A 77 58.23 -18.96 -2.33
CA ARG A 77 57.86 -17.66 -2.94
C ARG A 77 59.00 -16.64 -3.03
N ASP A 78 59.94 -16.65 -2.09
CA ASP A 78 60.99 -15.61 -1.99
C ASP A 78 62.02 -15.73 -3.14
N GLN A 79 61.92 -16.79 -3.96
CA GLN A 79 62.62 -16.93 -5.24
C GLN A 79 61.94 -16.16 -6.38
N TYR A 80 60.66 -15.81 -6.22
CA TYR A 80 59.79 -15.31 -7.29
C TYR A 80 59.25 -13.90 -7.04
N VAL A 81 58.94 -13.55 -5.80
CA VAL A 81 58.35 -12.24 -5.41
C VAL A 81 59.11 -11.61 -4.24
N ASP A 82 59.06 -10.28 -4.16
CA ASP A 82 59.52 -9.48 -3.02
C ASP A 82 58.31 -8.90 -2.27
N ILE A 83 58.31 -8.99 -0.93
CA ILE A 83 57.27 -8.43 -0.05
C ILE A 83 57.79 -7.15 0.62
N PHE A 84 57.05 -6.05 0.47
CA PHE A 84 57.40 -4.74 1.05
C PHE A 84 56.67 -4.50 2.36
N TYR A 85 57.13 -5.14 3.45
CA TYR A 85 56.48 -5.07 4.76
C TYR A 85 56.20 -3.65 5.29
N LYS A 86 57.04 -2.66 4.96
CA LYS A 86 56.82 -1.26 5.37
C LYS A 86 55.60 -0.61 4.70
N SER A 87 55.23 -1.11 3.51
CA SER A 87 54.08 -0.67 2.72
C SER A 87 52.77 -1.31 3.17
N ILE A 88 52.80 -2.33 4.03
CA ILE A 88 51.62 -3.08 4.48
C ILE A 88 50.93 -2.37 5.66
N GLN A 89 49.60 -2.33 5.66
CA GLN A 89 48.80 -1.77 6.74
C GLN A 89 49.16 -2.41 8.10
N PRO A 90 49.28 -1.61 9.19
CA PRO A 90 49.56 -2.16 10.51
C PRO A 90 48.56 -3.25 10.92
N GLY A 91 49.06 -4.42 11.28
CA GLY A 91 48.24 -5.58 11.68
C GLY A 91 47.76 -6.48 10.54
N GLN A 92 48.18 -6.23 9.29
CA GLN A 92 47.84 -7.06 8.11
C GLN A 92 49.03 -7.86 7.55
N ASP A 93 50.19 -7.78 8.20
CA ASP A 93 51.44 -8.43 7.82
C ASP A 93 51.36 -9.96 7.87
N TYR A 94 50.52 -10.52 8.75
CA TYR A 94 50.30 -11.97 8.85
C TYR A 94 49.78 -12.60 7.55
N ASN A 95 49.03 -11.85 6.71
CA ASN A 95 48.53 -12.35 5.42
C ASN A 95 49.63 -12.60 4.38
N PHE A 96 50.86 -12.15 4.66
CA PHE A 96 52.03 -12.31 3.81
C PHE A 96 53.05 -13.27 4.43
N GLU A 97 52.74 -13.97 5.51
CA GLU A 97 53.61 -15.00 6.09
C GLU A 97 53.70 -16.24 5.20
N LYS A 98 54.83 -16.96 5.24
CA LYS A 98 54.97 -18.22 4.49
C LYS A 98 54.18 -19.28 5.22
N SER A 99 53.37 -20.02 4.47
CA SER A 99 52.82 -21.27 4.95
C SER A 99 53.95 -22.28 5.18
N LYS A 100 53.75 -23.20 6.12
CA LYS A 100 54.76 -24.23 6.39
C LYS A 100 54.78 -25.26 5.23
N PRO A 101 55.94 -25.86 4.92
CA PRO A 101 56.03 -26.92 3.89
C PRO A 101 55.11 -28.13 4.12
N GLU A 102 54.68 -28.34 5.36
CA GLU A 102 53.78 -29.43 5.74
C GLU A 102 52.28 -29.08 5.54
N GLU A 103 51.95 -27.79 5.41
CA GLU A 103 50.58 -27.28 5.34
C GLU A 103 50.13 -26.98 3.89
N VAL A 104 51.08 -26.83 2.95
CA VAL A 104 50.84 -26.48 1.54
C VAL A 104 51.66 -27.39 0.63
N ASP A 105 50.99 -27.99 -0.35
CA ASP A 105 51.63 -28.81 -1.39
C ASP A 105 51.29 -28.26 -2.79
N SER A 106 52.33 -27.79 -3.50
CA SER A 106 52.20 -27.31 -4.88
C SER A 106 52.07 -28.43 -5.91
N LEU A 107 52.16 -29.70 -5.50
CA LEU A 107 52.08 -30.90 -6.36
C LEU A 107 53.08 -30.86 -7.54
N GLY A 108 54.24 -30.23 -7.28
CA GLY A 108 55.30 -30.03 -8.27
C GLY A 108 54.99 -29.01 -9.38
N GLU A 109 53.96 -28.19 -9.25
CA GLU A 109 53.69 -27.10 -10.19
C GLU A 109 54.64 -25.90 -9.98
N PRO A 110 55.07 -25.23 -11.06
CA PRO A 110 55.86 -24.00 -10.98
C PRO A 110 55.07 -22.86 -10.32
N TYR A 111 55.76 -21.82 -9.87
CA TYR A 111 55.12 -20.62 -9.31
C TYR A 111 54.28 -19.91 -10.37
N ASP A 112 52.99 -19.68 -10.09
CA ASP A 112 52.04 -19.13 -11.06
C ASP A 112 51.63 -17.68 -10.74
N PHE A 113 52.29 -16.74 -11.41
CA PHE A 113 51.98 -15.31 -11.30
C PHE A 113 50.54 -14.95 -11.70
N ASN A 114 49.93 -15.74 -12.58
CA ASN A 114 48.57 -15.52 -13.09
C ASN A 114 47.51 -16.32 -12.30
N SER A 115 47.90 -17.05 -11.26
CA SER A 115 46.96 -17.80 -10.42
C SER A 115 45.88 -16.86 -9.90
N ILE A 116 44.63 -17.32 -9.96
CA ILE A 116 43.53 -16.58 -9.35
C ILE A 116 43.73 -16.45 -7.84
N MET A 117 44.51 -17.35 -7.24
CA MET A 117 44.85 -17.39 -5.81
C MET A 117 45.97 -16.42 -5.41
N HIS A 118 46.54 -15.65 -6.34
CA HIS A 118 47.58 -14.67 -6.03
C HIS A 118 46.97 -13.32 -5.59
N TYR A 119 47.63 -12.62 -4.65
CA TYR A 119 47.29 -11.23 -4.31
C TYR A 119 47.70 -10.24 -5.40
N ALA A 120 46.98 -9.13 -5.49
CA ALA A 120 47.36 -7.99 -6.32
C ALA A 120 48.54 -7.25 -5.68
N ARG A 121 49.23 -6.44 -6.47
CA ARG A 121 50.47 -5.74 -6.04
C ARG A 121 50.28 -4.78 -4.87
N ASP A 122 49.05 -4.29 -4.65
CA ASP A 122 48.67 -3.26 -3.68
C ASP A 122 47.73 -3.79 -2.59
N THR A 123 47.47 -5.10 -2.54
CA THR A 123 46.61 -5.70 -1.50
C THR A 123 47.15 -5.36 -0.10
N PHE A 124 46.29 -4.87 0.80
CA PHE A 124 46.64 -4.39 2.15
C PHE A 124 47.68 -3.26 2.20
N SER A 125 47.78 -2.44 1.15
CA SER A 125 48.70 -1.30 1.12
C SER A 125 48.29 -0.14 2.04
N ARG A 126 49.27 0.54 2.66
CA ARG A 126 49.09 1.74 3.50
C ARG A 126 48.67 2.98 2.71
N GLY A 127 48.77 2.97 1.39
CA GLY A 127 48.41 4.10 0.55
C GLY A 127 48.30 3.73 -0.93
N THR A 128 47.58 4.53 -1.69
CA THR A 128 47.14 4.25 -3.07
C THR A 128 48.28 4.06 -4.10
N PHE A 129 49.53 4.37 -3.73
CA PHE A 129 50.69 4.31 -4.62
C PHE A 129 51.85 3.45 -4.06
N HIS A 130 51.58 2.61 -3.08
CA HIS A 130 52.60 1.72 -2.50
C HIS A 130 52.29 0.26 -2.85
N ASP A 131 53.22 -0.39 -3.53
CA ASP A 131 53.15 -1.84 -3.75
C ASP A 131 53.55 -2.58 -2.46
N THR A 132 52.79 -3.62 -2.11
CA THR A 132 53.06 -4.56 -1.02
C THR A 132 53.75 -5.83 -1.52
N ILE A 133 53.57 -6.19 -2.79
CA ILE A 133 54.18 -7.37 -3.43
C ILE A 133 54.52 -7.09 -4.90
N LEU A 134 55.75 -7.43 -5.33
CA LEU A 134 56.16 -7.35 -6.74
C LEU A 134 56.97 -8.60 -7.16
N PRO A 135 56.85 -9.04 -8.43
CA PRO A 135 57.73 -10.07 -8.99
C PRO A 135 59.20 -9.63 -9.02
N LYS A 136 60.13 -10.57 -8.84
CA LYS A 136 61.56 -10.28 -8.81
C LYS A 136 62.08 -9.78 -10.17
N PRO A 137 62.82 -8.66 -10.21
CA PRO A 137 63.36 -8.10 -11.46
C PRO A 137 64.30 -9.05 -12.23
N SER A 138 64.94 -10.00 -11.52
CA SER A 138 65.88 -10.97 -12.09
C SER A 138 65.25 -12.00 -13.04
N LEU A 139 63.92 -12.03 -13.15
CA LEU A 139 63.16 -12.96 -14.00
C LEU A 139 62.84 -12.39 -15.41
N GLY A 140 63.31 -11.18 -15.74
CA GLY A 140 63.32 -10.65 -17.11
C GLY A 140 61.99 -10.08 -17.64
N PHE A 141 60.86 -10.33 -16.97
CA PHE A 141 59.56 -9.75 -17.31
C PHE A 141 58.83 -9.29 -16.04
N ARG A 142 58.22 -8.09 -16.09
CA ARG A 142 57.24 -7.65 -15.07
C ARG A 142 55.92 -8.36 -15.33
N SER A 143 55.80 -9.62 -14.90
CA SER A 143 54.55 -10.36 -14.96
C SER A 143 53.46 -9.63 -14.16
N GLU A 144 52.27 -9.50 -14.72
CA GLU A 144 51.11 -9.01 -13.97
C GLU A 144 50.68 -10.08 -12.95
N ILE A 145 50.24 -9.64 -11.77
CA ILE A 145 49.86 -10.51 -10.64
C ILE A 145 48.50 -10.07 -10.07
N GLY A 146 47.75 -11.02 -9.53
CA GLY A 146 46.49 -10.76 -8.83
C GLY A 146 45.27 -10.57 -9.73
N GLN A 147 45.25 -11.19 -10.91
CA GLN A 147 44.09 -11.18 -11.81
C GLN A 147 42.84 -11.79 -11.13
N ARG A 148 41.65 -11.36 -11.58
CA ARG A 148 40.34 -11.81 -11.09
C ARG A 148 39.37 -12.09 -12.24
N VAL A 149 39.87 -12.65 -13.34
CA VAL A 149 39.10 -12.89 -14.57
C VAL A 149 38.80 -14.36 -14.77
N GLN A 150 39.77 -15.27 -14.62
CA GLN A 150 39.58 -16.70 -14.88
C GLN A 150 40.58 -17.58 -14.11
N LEU A 151 40.49 -18.90 -14.27
CA LEU A 151 41.49 -19.82 -13.73
C LEU A 151 42.72 -19.81 -14.64
N SER A 152 43.90 -19.82 -14.06
CA SER A 152 45.13 -19.99 -14.85
C SER A 152 45.32 -21.45 -15.26
N GLU A 153 46.18 -21.68 -16.24
CA GLU A 153 46.60 -23.03 -16.61
C GLU A 153 47.30 -23.77 -15.44
N GLY A 154 47.98 -23.04 -14.54
CA GLY A 154 48.55 -23.61 -13.31
C GLY A 154 47.46 -24.05 -12.33
N ASP A 155 46.47 -23.20 -12.06
CA ASP A 155 45.32 -23.51 -11.20
C ASP A 155 44.62 -24.80 -11.68
N ILE A 156 44.38 -24.91 -12.99
CA ILE A 156 43.71 -26.05 -13.62
C ILE A 156 44.52 -27.34 -13.47
N ARG A 157 45.83 -27.30 -13.78
CA ARG A 157 46.69 -28.49 -13.67
C ARG A 157 46.85 -28.95 -12.23
N GLN A 158 47.04 -28.02 -11.29
CA GLN A 158 47.16 -28.33 -9.88
C GLN A 158 45.87 -28.97 -9.35
N ALA A 159 44.70 -28.45 -9.74
CA ALA A 159 43.42 -29.02 -9.33
C ALA A 159 43.23 -30.43 -9.91
N LYS A 160 43.63 -30.63 -11.18
CA LYS A 160 43.57 -31.95 -11.84
C LYS A 160 44.45 -32.99 -11.15
N LYS A 161 45.64 -32.60 -10.69
CA LYS A 161 46.54 -33.45 -9.88
C LYS A 161 45.95 -33.75 -8.50
N LEU A 162 45.46 -32.73 -7.81
CA LEU A 162 44.92 -32.84 -6.44
C LEU A 162 43.72 -33.81 -6.39
N TYR A 163 42.82 -33.72 -7.37
CA TYR A 163 41.61 -34.56 -7.45
C TYR A 163 41.76 -35.81 -8.32
N LYS A 164 42.97 -36.10 -8.83
CA LYS A 164 43.27 -37.28 -9.66
C LYS A 164 42.30 -37.44 -10.84
N CYS A 165 42.15 -36.38 -11.61
CA CYS A 165 41.22 -36.35 -12.74
C CYS A 165 41.51 -37.44 -13.79
N ALA A 166 40.45 -37.85 -14.50
CA ALA A 166 40.55 -38.76 -15.63
C ALA A 166 41.49 -38.22 -16.71
N ALA A 167 42.10 -39.11 -17.50
CA ALA A 167 43.08 -38.73 -18.52
C ALA A 167 42.47 -37.95 -19.69
N CYS A 168 41.16 -38.12 -19.91
CA CYS A 168 40.38 -37.57 -21.01
C CYS A 168 38.90 -37.43 -20.62
N GLY A 169 38.14 -36.71 -21.44
CA GLY A 169 36.73 -36.42 -21.21
C GLY A 169 36.52 -35.11 -20.44
N ASP A 170 35.37 -34.49 -20.71
CA ASP A 170 35.06 -33.12 -20.32
C ASP A 170 33.64 -33.01 -19.75
N THR A 171 33.38 -31.89 -19.09
CA THR A 171 32.01 -31.49 -18.74
C THR A 171 31.37 -30.84 -19.97
N LEU A 172 30.30 -31.43 -20.48
CA LEU A 172 29.59 -30.97 -21.68
C LEU A 172 28.31 -30.24 -21.25
N LEU A 173 28.20 -28.96 -21.62
CA LEU A 173 27.11 -28.06 -21.25
C LEU A 173 26.22 -27.66 -22.43
N ASP A 174 26.65 -27.97 -23.65
CA ASP A 174 25.92 -27.65 -24.87
C ASP A 174 24.62 -28.46 -24.98
N GLU A 175 23.66 -28.00 -25.78
CA GLU A 175 22.42 -28.75 -26.01
C GLU A 175 22.66 -30.04 -26.82
N SER A 176 23.77 -30.13 -27.54
CA SER A 176 24.22 -31.35 -28.19
C SER A 176 25.73 -31.31 -28.41
N ALA A 177 26.43 -32.40 -28.12
CA ALA A 177 27.83 -32.56 -28.50
C ALA A 177 28.19 -34.02 -28.74
N ASP A 178 29.30 -34.21 -29.47
CA ASP A 178 29.92 -35.51 -29.72
C ASP A 178 30.88 -35.89 -28.60
N LEU A 179 30.85 -37.15 -28.15
CA LEU A 179 31.76 -37.66 -27.13
C LEU A 179 33.02 -38.19 -27.82
N ILE A 180 34.08 -37.37 -27.85
CA ILE A 180 35.33 -37.67 -28.54
C ILE A 180 36.45 -37.96 -27.51
N PRO A 181 37.00 -39.18 -27.46
CA PRO A 181 38.11 -39.52 -26.56
C PRO A 181 39.44 -38.92 -27.04
N SER A 182 40.11 -38.18 -26.16
CA SER A 182 41.39 -37.49 -26.46
C SER A 182 42.65 -38.21 -25.98
N ALA A 183 42.52 -39.22 -25.10
CA ALA A 183 43.63 -40.02 -24.59
C ALA A 183 43.20 -41.48 -24.34
N THR A 184 44.17 -42.38 -24.20
CA THR A 184 43.92 -43.78 -23.80
C THR A 184 43.78 -43.89 -22.27
N GLY A 185 43.08 -44.91 -21.80
CA GLY A 185 42.80 -45.17 -20.40
C GLY A 185 41.35 -44.84 -20.03
N ARG A 186 41.17 -44.17 -18.89
CA ARG A 186 39.86 -43.80 -18.34
C ARG A 186 39.48 -42.41 -18.84
N CYS A 187 38.44 -42.31 -19.67
CA CYS A 187 37.78 -41.04 -20.03
C CYS A 187 36.45 -40.89 -19.29
N VAL A 188 36.12 -39.68 -18.86
CA VAL A 188 34.85 -39.38 -18.17
C VAL A 188 34.21 -38.13 -18.77
N TRP A 189 32.99 -38.27 -19.29
CA TRP A 189 32.15 -37.14 -19.69
C TRP A 189 31.03 -36.92 -18.69
N ARG A 190 30.76 -35.65 -18.40
CA ARG A 190 29.64 -35.23 -17.56
C ARG A 190 28.75 -34.33 -18.37
N ILE A 191 27.59 -34.84 -18.76
CA ILE A 191 26.64 -34.08 -19.56
C ILE A 191 25.68 -33.40 -18.58
N ILE A 192 25.59 -32.07 -18.69
CA ILE A 192 24.72 -31.24 -17.85
C ILE A 192 23.81 -30.44 -18.77
N ALA A 193 22.51 -30.70 -18.68
CA ALA A 193 21.46 -29.92 -19.31
C ALA A 193 20.82 -28.97 -18.29
N ALA A 194 19.96 -28.04 -18.74
CA ALA A 194 19.19 -27.19 -17.84
C ALA A 194 18.21 -28.03 -17.01
N GLU A 195 17.94 -27.63 -15.76
CA GLU A 195 17.00 -28.36 -14.89
C GLU A 195 15.59 -28.37 -15.50
N GLY A 196 14.96 -29.54 -15.58
CA GLY A 196 13.71 -29.74 -16.33
C GLY A 196 13.88 -30.14 -17.80
N GLN A 197 15.12 -30.38 -18.27
CA GLN A 197 15.41 -31.04 -19.55
C GLN A 197 15.73 -32.53 -19.36
N THR A 198 15.52 -33.32 -20.41
CA THR A 198 15.92 -34.73 -20.50
C THR A 198 17.05 -34.89 -21.52
N ILE A 199 18.02 -35.77 -21.24
CA ILE A 199 19.18 -36.02 -22.09
C ILE A 199 18.99 -37.35 -22.82
N PHE A 200 19.13 -37.31 -24.13
CA PHE A 200 19.19 -38.48 -24.99
C PHE A 200 20.62 -38.67 -25.47
N LEU A 201 21.23 -39.82 -25.18
CA LEU A 201 22.56 -40.19 -25.62
C LEU A 201 22.47 -41.30 -26.66
N ASN A 202 22.84 -40.98 -27.90
CA ASN A 202 22.93 -41.95 -29.00
C ASN A 202 24.37 -42.44 -29.13
N LEU A 203 24.63 -43.67 -28.70
CA LEU A 203 25.93 -44.31 -28.83
C LEU A 203 26.07 -44.97 -30.20
N THR A 204 27.18 -44.69 -30.88
CA THR A 204 27.43 -45.14 -32.25
C THR A 204 28.85 -45.71 -32.39
N GLY A 205 28.95 -46.97 -32.80
CA GLY A 205 30.05 -47.47 -33.63
C GLY A 205 31.49 -47.47 -33.09
N ALA A 206 31.73 -47.38 -31.77
CA ALA A 206 33.09 -47.56 -31.24
C ALA A 206 33.43 -49.06 -31.09
N PHE A 207 34.47 -49.53 -31.78
CA PHE A 207 35.04 -50.86 -31.54
C PHE A 207 35.80 -50.85 -30.20
N LEU A 208 35.21 -51.48 -29.17
CA LEU A 208 35.89 -51.73 -27.90
C LEU A 208 36.42 -53.16 -27.91
N SER A 209 37.70 -53.33 -28.23
CA SER A 209 38.35 -54.65 -28.28
C SER A 209 38.36 -55.27 -26.87
N SER A 210 37.30 -55.99 -26.51
CA SER A 210 37.13 -56.64 -25.20
C SER A 210 37.23 -58.15 -25.38
N PRO A 211 38.05 -58.86 -24.58
CA PRO A 211 38.16 -60.32 -24.65
C PRO A 211 36.90 -61.05 -24.16
N ASN A 212 35.93 -60.33 -23.58
CA ASN A 212 34.73 -60.90 -22.97
C ASN A 212 33.47 -60.08 -23.33
N SER A 213 32.38 -60.75 -23.71
CA SER A 213 31.11 -60.14 -24.12
C SER A 213 30.21 -59.69 -22.96
N ALA A 214 30.59 -59.98 -21.71
CA ALA A 214 29.76 -59.78 -20.52
C ALA A 214 30.31 -58.74 -19.51
N CYS A 215 31.38 -58.02 -19.86
CA CYS A 215 31.96 -56.92 -19.09
C CYS A 215 32.20 -57.26 -17.60
N ILE A 216 32.76 -58.43 -17.31
CA ILE A 216 32.82 -59.00 -15.95
C ILE A 216 34.07 -58.52 -15.19
N VAL A 217 35.15 -58.15 -15.87
CA VAL A 217 36.43 -57.79 -15.25
C VAL A 217 36.63 -56.27 -15.27
N GLU A 218 37.16 -55.68 -14.19
CA GLU A 218 37.38 -54.23 -14.05
C GLU A 218 38.38 -53.63 -15.06
N GLN A 219 39.07 -54.46 -15.84
CA GLN A 219 40.08 -54.06 -16.83
C GLN A 219 39.57 -54.16 -18.28
N ASP A 220 38.30 -54.55 -18.48
CA ASP A 220 37.68 -54.68 -19.81
C ASP A 220 37.40 -53.29 -20.42
N ASN A 221 37.60 -53.17 -21.74
CA ASN A 221 37.21 -51.96 -22.47
C ASN A 221 35.67 -51.82 -22.44
N ALA A 222 35.14 -50.78 -21.80
CA ALA A 222 33.71 -50.63 -21.57
C ALA A 222 33.24 -49.17 -21.54
N ILE A 223 32.00 -48.92 -21.97
CA ILE A 223 31.26 -47.67 -21.75
C ILE A 223 30.21 -47.91 -20.67
N ILE A 224 30.22 -47.07 -19.64
CA ILE A 224 29.28 -47.11 -18.52
C ILE A 224 28.53 -45.79 -18.50
N VAL A 225 27.20 -45.86 -18.66
CA VAL A 225 26.31 -44.70 -18.61
C VAL A 225 25.54 -44.74 -17.29
N ARG A 226 25.56 -43.64 -16.54
CA ARG A 226 24.92 -43.52 -15.24
C ARG A 226 23.95 -42.34 -15.20
N ASP A 227 22.84 -42.51 -14.50
CA ASP A 227 21.75 -41.55 -14.36
C ASP A 227 22.07 -40.52 -13.27
N GLY A 228 22.57 -39.36 -13.67
CA GLY A 228 23.06 -38.35 -12.75
C GLY A 228 24.52 -38.01 -13.00
N TYR A 229 25.23 -37.63 -11.94
CA TYR A 229 26.39 -36.75 -12.11
C TYR A 229 27.72 -37.32 -11.56
N SER A 230 27.72 -38.53 -11.03
CA SER A 230 28.92 -39.13 -10.44
C SER A 230 29.06 -40.61 -10.74
N ALA A 231 30.26 -41.14 -10.51
CA ALA A 231 30.53 -42.57 -10.57
C ALA A 231 29.68 -43.41 -9.57
N LYS A 232 29.07 -42.78 -8.55
CA LYS A 232 28.17 -43.44 -7.59
C LYS A 232 26.71 -43.46 -8.06
N ALA A 233 26.37 -42.76 -9.13
CA ALA A 233 25.02 -42.69 -9.66
C ALA A 233 24.55 -44.07 -10.22
N PRO A 234 23.24 -44.35 -10.23
CA PRO A 234 22.68 -45.58 -10.78
C PRO A 234 23.16 -45.84 -12.22
N VAL A 235 23.53 -47.08 -12.54
CA VAL A 235 23.91 -47.45 -13.92
C VAL A 235 22.64 -47.57 -14.77
N LEU A 236 22.58 -46.82 -15.86
CA LEU A 236 21.53 -46.96 -16.88
C LEU A 236 21.89 -48.04 -17.89
N ASP A 237 23.15 -48.05 -18.36
CA ASP A 237 23.63 -49.07 -19.29
C ASP A 237 25.15 -49.32 -19.11
N LYS A 238 25.60 -50.53 -19.44
CA LYS A 238 27.01 -50.94 -19.46
C LYS A 238 27.27 -51.72 -20.74
N ILE A 239 28.20 -51.25 -21.57
CA ILE A 239 28.43 -51.74 -22.92
C ILE A 239 29.90 -52.17 -23.09
N CYS A 240 30.14 -53.39 -23.60
CA CYS A 240 31.45 -53.91 -23.99
C CYS A 240 31.30 -54.96 -25.13
N GLY A 241 32.42 -55.31 -25.78
CA GLY A 241 32.45 -56.31 -26.86
C GLY A 241 32.34 -55.69 -28.26
N ASP A 242 32.58 -56.51 -29.29
CA ASP A 242 32.58 -56.08 -30.69
C ASP A 242 31.14 -55.90 -31.22
N GLU A 243 30.89 -54.75 -31.86
CA GLU A 243 29.61 -54.19 -32.33
C GLU A 243 28.73 -53.49 -31.27
N ILE A 244 29.06 -52.21 -31.02
CA ILE A 244 28.08 -51.23 -30.51
C ILE A 244 27.08 -50.95 -31.64
N GLY A 245 26.03 -51.76 -31.74
CA GLY A 245 24.83 -51.40 -32.48
C GLY A 245 24.27 -50.05 -31.98
N TYR A 246 23.52 -49.34 -32.81
CA TYR A 246 22.92 -48.06 -32.43
C TYR A 246 22.09 -48.21 -31.15
N ARG A 247 22.50 -47.53 -30.07
CA ARG A 247 21.81 -47.56 -28.76
C ARG A 247 21.51 -46.14 -28.31
N THR A 248 20.27 -45.91 -27.89
CA THR A 248 19.85 -44.65 -27.27
C THR A 248 19.60 -44.87 -25.79
N VAL A 249 20.29 -44.12 -24.95
CA VAL A 249 20.10 -44.09 -23.49
C VAL A 249 19.45 -42.76 -23.12
N VAL A 250 18.41 -42.78 -22.30
CA VAL A 250 17.68 -41.58 -21.86
C VAL A 250 17.87 -41.41 -20.37
N SER A 251 18.22 -40.20 -19.92
CA SER A 251 18.31 -39.86 -18.50
C SER A 251 16.92 -39.69 -17.87
N SER A 252 16.83 -39.87 -16.55
CA SER A 252 15.61 -39.49 -15.81
C SER A 252 15.51 -37.98 -15.54
N GLY A 253 16.60 -37.23 -15.72
CA GLY A 253 16.65 -35.79 -15.49
C GLY A 253 17.73 -35.09 -16.31
N SER A 254 18.23 -33.97 -15.79
CA SER A 254 19.12 -33.03 -16.49
C SER A 254 20.59 -33.44 -16.52
N ARG A 255 20.98 -34.62 -16.01
CA ARG A 255 22.38 -35.00 -15.84
C ARG A 255 22.67 -36.44 -16.24
N LEU A 256 23.79 -36.64 -16.93
CA LEU A 256 24.27 -37.96 -17.33
C LEU A 256 25.79 -38.07 -17.12
N TYR A 257 26.24 -39.17 -16.53
CA TYR A 257 27.66 -39.45 -16.31
C TYR A 257 28.07 -40.62 -17.19
N VAL A 258 29.03 -40.40 -18.09
CA VAL A 258 29.49 -41.39 -19.06
C VAL A 258 30.96 -41.67 -18.82
N GLU A 259 31.31 -42.93 -18.59
CA GLU A 259 32.68 -43.37 -18.36
C GLU A 259 33.10 -44.37 -19.43
N LEU A 260 34.24 -44.10 -20.07
CA LEU A 260 34.88 -44.99 -21.03
C LEU A 260 36.19 -45.50 -20.43
N LEU A 261 36.34 -46.82 -20.39
CA LEU A 261 37.60 -47.50 -20.14
C LEU A 261 38.08 -48.04 -21.48
N SER A 262 39.24 -47.59 -21.98
CA SER A 262 39.80 -48.10 -23.23
C SER A 262 41.33 -48.13 -23.22
N ASN A 263 41.91 -49.28 -23.56
CA ASN A 263 43.36 -49.45 -23.71
C ASN A 263 43.90 -48.94 -25.06
N SER A 264 43.03 -48.68 -26.04
CA SER A 264 43.35 -48.11 -27.36
C SER A 264 42.60 -46.80 -27.57
N LEU A 265 43.14 -45.89 -28.40
CA LEU A 265 42.49 -44.61 -28.69
C LEU A 265 41.45 -44.82 -29.79
N PRO A 266 40.14 -44.63 -29.52
CA PRO A 266 39.13 -44.69 -30.57
C PRO A 266 39.34 -43.53 -31.55
N GLN A 267 39.40 -43.80 -32.86
CA GLN A 267 39.62 -42.78 -33.89
C GLN A 267 38.37 -41.93 -34.21
N MET A 268 37.21 -42.25 -33.63
CA MET A 268 35.91 -41.63 -33.90
C MET A 268 35.12 -41.36 -32.61
N SER A 269 34.09 -40.51 -32.70
CA SER A 269 33.13 -40.24 -31.62
C SER A 269 32.46 -41.54 -31.16
N ILE A 270 32.36 -41.73 -29.83
CA ILE A 270 31.69 -42.90 -29.25
C ILE A 270 30.15 -42.74 -29.19
N GLY A 271 29.66 -41.52 -29.44
CA GLY A 271 28.24 -41.20 -29.45
C GLY A 271 27.98 -39.71 -29.41
N LYS A 272 26.73 -39.32 -29.64
CA LYS A 272 26.26 -37.94 -29.62
C LYS A 272 25.09 -37.82 -28.66
N TYR A 273 25.08 -36.79 -27.82
CA TYR A 273 23.90 -36.49 -27.00
C TYR A 273 23.12 -35.29 -27.53
N TYR A 274 21.85 -35.21 -27.15
CA TYR A 274 21.01 -34.03 -27.29
C TYR A 274 20.09 -33.86 -26.07
N SER A 275 19.89 -32.63 -25.61
CA SER A 275 18.97 -32.28 -24.54
C SER A 275 17.63 -31.77 -25.10
N VAL A 276 16.52 -32.23 -24.55
CA VAL A 276 15.16 -31.80 -24.94
C VAL A 276 14.48 -31.11 -23.75
N CYS A 277 13.89 -29.94 -23.97
CA CYS A 277 13.11 -29.22 -22.96
C CYS A 277 11.64 -29.64 -22.94
N GLY A 278 11.04 -29.66 -21.75
CA GLY A 278 9.64 -30.01 -21.54
C GLY A 278 9.40 -31.46 -21.10
N GLY A 279 8.14 -31.81 -20.85
CA GLY A 279 7.70 -33.12 -20.38
C GLY A 279 6.99 -33.09 -19.02
N PRO A 280 6.40 -34.22 -18.59
CA PRO A 280 5.77 -34.32 -17.28
C PRO A 280 6.81 -34.46 -16.16
N ILE A 281 6.61 -33.74 -15.07
CA ILE A 281 7.46 -33.75 -13.88
C ILE A 281 6.61 -34.26 -12.71
N TYR A 282 6.95 -35.43 -12.19
CA TYR A 282 6.29 -36.02 -11.01
C TYR A 282 7.18 -35.82 -9.79
N ALA A 283 7.01 -34.71 -9.09
CA ALA A 283 7.79 -34.39 -7.90
C ALA A 283 7.02 -33.40 -7.03
N ASP A 284 7.17 -33.53 -5.71
CA ASP A 284 6.60 -32.58 -4.76
C ASP A 284 7.40 -31.28 -4.64
N SER A 285 8.61 -31.22 -5.20
CA SER A 285 9.40 -30.01 -5.32
C SER A 285 10.46 -30.17 -6.41
N GLY A 286 10.90 -29.05 -6.99
CA GLY A 286 11.94 -29.07 -8.02
C GLY A 286 12.19 -27.69 -8.61
N VAL A 287 13.02 -27.65 -9.65
CA VAL A 287 13.40 -26.43 -10.35
C VAL A 287 13.29 -26.65 -11.86
N ILE A 288 12.79 -25.64 -12.56
CA ILE A 288 12.68 -25.59 -14.01
C ILE A 288 13.50 -24.40 -14.49
N GLN A 289 14.45 -24.67 -15.39
CA GLN A 289 15.30 -23.66 -16.00
C GLN A 289 15.00 -23.56 -17.50
N SER A 290 15.13 -22.35 -18.04
CA SER A 290 15.12 -22.18 -19.49
C SER A 290 16.34 -22.90 -20.11
N PRO A 291 16.26 -23.36 -21.36
CA PRO A 291 17.41 -23.98 -22.02
C PRO A 291 18.63 -23.05 -22.02
N ARG A 292 19.82 -23.62 -21.81
CA ARG A 292 21.13 -22.91 -21.67
C ARG A 292 21.31 -21.98 -20.46
N TYR A 293 20.32 -21.86 -19.57
CA TYR A 293 20.43 -21.01 -18.37
C TYR A 293 21.75 -21.25 -17.59
N PRO A 294 22.49 -20.20 -17.16
CA PRO A 294 22.16 -18.77 -17.19
C PRO A 294 22.58 -18.04 -18.48
N GLU A 295 23.06 -18.77 -19.49
CA GLU A 295 23.31 -18.21 -20.81
C GLU A 295 21.99 -17.95 -21.55
N SER A 296 22.07 -17.24 -22.67
CA SER A 296 20.87 -16.85 -23.38
C SER A 296 20.09 -18.05 -23.91
N TYR A 297 18.77 -18.10 -23.68
CA TYR A 297 17.94 -19.18 -24.22
C TYR A 297 17.97 -19.21 -25.76
N PRO A 298 17.65 -20.34 -26.43
CA PRO A 298 17.60 -20.43 -27.88
C PRO A 298 16.46 -19.61 -28.51
N PRO A 299 16.64 -19.04 -29.72
CA PRO A 299 15.53 -18.47 -30.49
C PRO A 299 14.55 -19.57 -30.94
N ASN A 300 13.26 -19.22 -31.07
CA ASN A 300 12.18 -20.14 -31.49
C ASN A 300 11.99 -21.38 -30.58
N ALA A 301 12.43 -21.30 -29.33
CA ALA A 301 12.17 -22.35 -28.35
C ALA A 301 10.69 -22.38 -27.94
N ASP A 302 10.11 -23.58 -27.94
CA ASP A 302 8.77 -23.89 -27.44
C ASP A 302 8.89 -25.08 -26.47
N CYS A 303 8.89 -24.79 -25.17
CA CYS A 303 9.11 -25.78 -24.11
C CYS A 303 7.87 -25.86 -23.23
N LEU A 304 7.30 -27.06 -23.08
CA LEU A 304 6.08 -27.32 -22.29
C LEU A 304 6.39 -28.29 -21.14
N TRP A 305 6.21 -27.83 -19.90
CA TRP A 305 6.33 -28.64 -18.70
C TRP A 305 4.97 -28.81 -18.02
N THR A 306 4.70 -30.03 -17.54
CA THR A 306 3.52 -30.32 -16.70
C THR A 306 4.00 -30.81 -15.35
N VAL A 307 3.83 -30.01 -14.31
CA VAL A 307 4.21 -30.35 -12.95
C VAL A 307 3.05 -31.06 -12.27
N HIS A 308 3.29 -32.25 -11.72
CA HIS A 308 2.36 -33.03 -10.93
C HIS A 308 2.91 -33.21 -9.51
N VAL A 309 2.15 -32.72 -8.52
CA VAL A 309 2.43 -32.95 -7.10
C VAL A 309 1.47 -33.98 -6.52
N SER A 310 1.77 -34.48 -5.31
CA SER A 310 0.92 -35.43 -4.58
C SER A 310 -0.55 -34.98 -4.47
N GLU A 311 -1.48 -35.93 -4.54
CA GLU A 311 -2.92 -35.66 -4.43
C GLU A 311 -3.29 -34.98 -3.11
N GLY A 312 -4.21 -34.00 -3.17
CA GLY A 312 -4.63 -33.21 -2.01
C GLY A 312 -3.80 -31.95 -1.74
N TYR A 313 -2.78 -31.68 -2.56
CA TYR A 313 -1.95 -30.48 -2.50
C TYR A 313 -2.11 -29.62 -3.76
N GLN A 314 -1.79 -28.34 -3.67
CA GLN A 314 -1.70 -27.40 -4.78
C GLN A 314 -0.26 -27.33 -5.31
N VAL A 315 -0.05 -26.81 -6.52
CA VAL A 315 1.29 -26.50 -7.04
C VAL A 315 1.56 -25.03 -6.82
N ALA A 316 2.64 -24.72 -6.10
CA ALA A 316 3.15 -23.36 -5.98
C ALA A 316 4.48 -23.23 -6.72
N VAL A 317 4.63 -22.14 -7.48
CA VAL A 317 5.87 -21.78 -8.16
C VAL A 317 6.42 -20.46 -7.63
N GLU A 318 7.73 -20.42 -7.46
CA GLU A 318 8.51 -19.24 -7.09
C GLU A 318 9.49 -18.92 -8.21
N ILE A 319 9.42 -17.68 -8.72
CA ILE A 319 10.38 -17.17 -9.68
C ILE A 319 11.67 -16.82 -8.95
N VAL A 320 12.73 -17.62 -9.14
CA VAL A 320 14.06 -17.44 -8.54
C VAL A 320 14.89 -16.44 -9.34
N TYR A 321 14.85 -16.58 -10.67
CA TYR A 321 15.46 -15.64 -11.61
C TYR A 321 14.60 -15.57 -12.87
N PHE A 322 14.42 -14.39 -13.44
CA PHE A 322 13.66 -14.24 -14.67
C PHE A 322 14.09 -13.02 -15.45
N HIS A 323 14.54 -13.27 -16.67
CA HIS A 323 14.95 -12.25 -17.62
C HIS A 323 14.70 -12.77 -19.05
N LEU A 324 13.56 -12.38 -19.60
CA LEU A 324 13.17 -12.55 -21.00
C LEU A 324 13.09 -11.20 -21.69
N GLU A 325 12.84 -11.21 -23.01
CA GLU A 325 12.54 -9.99 -23.75
C GLU A 325 11.35 -9.24 -23.13
N GLN A 326 11.46 -7.92 -23.05
CA GLN A 326 10.43 -7.05 -22.47
C GLN A 326 9.52 -6.51 -23.57
N HIS A 327 8.22 -6.73 -23.43
CA HIS A 327 7.19 -6.07 -24.24
C HIS A 327 5.99 -5.68 -23.36
N LYS A 328 5.31 -4.57 -23.68
CA LYS A 328 4.17 -4.05 -22.91
C LYS A 328 3.05 -5.08 -22.71
N ASP A 329 2.79 -5.86 -23.76
CA ASP A 329 1.75 -6.90 -23.79
C ASP A 329 2.32 -8.35 -23.81
N CYS A 330 3.62 -8.53 -23.54
CA CYS A 330 4.30 -9.84 -23.58
C CYS A 330 4.04 -10.70 -24.83
N ILE A 331 4.09 -10.09 -26.03
CA ILE A 331 3.73 -10.79 -27.28
C ILE A 331 4.88 -11.58 -27.92
N TYR A 332 6.13 -11.22 -27.63
CA TYR A 332 7.34 -11.89 -28.07
C TYR A 332 7.67 -13.06 -27.12
N ASP A 333 8.83 -13.02 -26.47
CA ASP A 333 9.25 -14.04 -25.52
C ASP A 333 8.43 -14.00 -24.23
N ARG A 334 7.75 -15.09 -23.90
CA ARG A 334 6.88 -15.19 -22.72
C ARG A 334 6.85 -16.59 -22.10
N VAL A 335 6.63 -16.62 -20.79
CA VAL A 335 6.23 -17.84 -20.06
C VAL A 335 4.77 -17.71 -19.66
N VAL A 336 3.99 -18.74 -19.94
CA VAL A 336 2.57 -18.80 -19.59
C VAL A 336 2.32 -19.98 -18.67
N LEU A 337 1.53 -19.74 -17.62
CA LEU A 337 1.22 -20.72 -16.59
C LEU A 337 -0.29 -20.97 -16.54
N TRP A 338 -0.70 -22.23 -16.50
CA TRP A 338 -2.11 -22.66 -16.40
C TRP A 338 -2.32 -23.66 -15.25
N GLU A 339 -3.57 -23.75 -14.80
CA GLU A 339 -3.95 -24.56 -13.64
C GLU A 339 -4.02 -26.07 -13.91
N SER A 340 -4.27 -26.52 -15.13
CA SER A 340 -4.30 -27.96 -15.44
C SER A 340 -4.24 -28.25 -16.94
N THR A 341 -4.91 -27.42 -17.74
CA THR A 341 -4.94 -27.56 -19.20
C THR A 341 -4.72 -26.21 -19.88
N GLU A 342 -4.22 -26.23 -21.12
CA GLU A 342 -4.05 -25.01 -21.97
C GLU A 342 -5.40 -24.38 -22.42
N SER A 343 -6.54 -24.88 -21.93
CA SER A 343 -7.89 -24.54 -22.41
C SER A 343 -8.65 -23.52 -21.54
N GLY A 344 -7.97 -22.79 -20.65
CA GLY A 344 -8.54 -21.76 -19.77
C GLY A 344 -7.73 -20.46 -19.71
N ALA A 345 -8.21 -19.48 -18.93
CA ALA A 345 -7.47 -18.24 -18.68
C ALA A 345 -6.17 -18.56 -17.92
N PRO A 346 -5.00 -18.05 -18.36
CA PRO A 346 -3.73 -18.35 -17.71
C PRO A 346 -3.67 -17.74 -16.30
N LEU A 347 -3.03 -18.47 -15.37
CA LEU A 347 -2.72 -17.99 -14.01
C LEU A 347 -1.77 -16.79 -14.07
N ALA A 348 -0.80 -16.83 -14.99
CA ALA A 348 0.06 -15.70 -15.31
C ALA A 348 0.64 -15.79 -16.72
N THR A 349 0.93 -14.63 -17.30
CA THR A 349 1.78 -14.47 -18.48
C THR A 349 2.93 -13.56 -18.08
N LEU A 350 4.16 -14.03 -18.25
CA LEU A 350 5.38 -13.43 -17.73
C LEU A 350 6.34 -13.13 -18.90
N CYS A 351 6.88 -11.92 -18.95
CA CYS A 351 7.96 -11.50 -19.83
C CYS A 351 8.81 -10.43 -19.14
N GLY A 352 9.94 -10.03 -19.72
CA GLY A 352 10.79 -9.00 -19.12
C GLY A 352 11.64 -9.49 -17.95
N SER A 353 11.95 -8.59 -17.01
CA SER A 353 12.69 -8.92 -15.78
C SER A 353 11.78 -8.95 -14.55
N ILE A 354 11.83 -10.06 -13.80
CA ILE A 354 11.04 -10.24 -12.57
C ILE A 354 11.99 -10.61 -11.44
N THR A 355 11.98 -9.81 -10.37
CA THR A 355 12.89 -9.99 -9.22
C THR A 355 12.41 -11.05 -8.25
N LYS A 356 11.10 -11.12 -7.97
CA LYS A 356 10.47 -12.18 -7.17
C LYS A 356 8.95 -12.20 -7.39
N ARG A 357 8.39 -13.37 -7.68
CA ARG A 357 6.93 -13.56 -7.81
C ARG A 357 6.56 -15.00 -7.45
N GLN A 358 5.44 -15.19 -6.77
CA GLN A 358 4.90 -16.49 -6.43
C GLN A 358 3.52 -16.68 -7.08
N ILE A 359 3.25 -17.87 -7.58
CA ILE A 359 1.98 -18.23 -8.25
C ILE A 359 1.56 -19.60 -7.74
N VAL A 360 0.32 -19.73 -7.29
CA VAL A 360 -0.23 -20.99 -6.73
C VAL A 360 -1.48 -21.39 -7.50
N THR A 361 -1.69 -22.69 -7.72
CA THR A 361 -2.94 -23.22 -8.27
C THR A 361 -4.09 -23.07 -7.27
N LYS A 362 -5.34 -22.98 -7.75
CA LYS A 362 -6.49 -22.72 -6.85
C LYS A 362 -7.03 -24.00 -6.23
N ALA A 363 -7.05 -25.10 -6.97
CA ALA A 363 -7.51 -26.38 -6.46
C ALA A 363 -6.82 -27.60 -7.10
N SER A 364 -6.06 -27.40 -8.17
CA SER A 364 -5.38 -28.47 -8.90
C SER A 364 -4.05 -28.87 -8.27
N ASN A 365 -3.74 -30.18 -8.27
CA ASN A 365 -2.42 -30.73 -7.94
C ASN A 365 -1.48 -30.78 -9.17
N GLU A 366 -1.88 -30.11 -10.25
CA GLU A 366 -1.12 -30.03 -11.50
C GLU A 366 -0.92 -28.57 -11.89
N MET A 367 0.17 -28.24 -12.59
CA MET A 367 0.39 -26.92 -13.20
C MET A 367 1.09 -27.09 -14.54
N VAL A 368 0.60 -26.40 -15.57
CA VAL A 368 1.21 -26.37 -16.89
C VAL A 368 2.00 -25.09 -17.07
N ILE A 369 3.26 -25.19 -17.49
CA ILE A 369 4.17 -24.07 -17.71
C ILE A 369 4.72 -24.18 -19.12
N ARG A 370 4.58 -23.13 -19.93
CA ARG A 370 5.08 -23.11 -21.32
C ARG A 370 5.91 -21.87 -21.60
N LEU A 371 7.12 -22.08 -22.11
CA LEU A 371 7.97 -21.03 -22.67
C LEU A 371 7.72 -20.94 -24.17
N PHE A 372 7.43 -19.73 -24.65
CA PHE A 372 7.52 -19.36 -26.05
C PHE A 372 8.62 -18.33 -26.23
N SER A 373 9.55 -18.59 -27.14
CA SER A 373 10.45 -17.57 -27.65
C SER A 373 10.34 -17.49 -29.16
N ASP A 374 10.59 -16.31 -29.71
CA ASP A 374 10.62 -16.08 -31.15
C ASP A 374 12.07 -15.92 -31.65
N ASN A 375 12.25 -15.41 -32.87
CA ASN A 375 13.56 -15.23 -33.49
C ASN A 375 14.22 -13.86 -33.17
N SER A 376 13.77 -13.16 -32.13
CA SER A 376 14.20 -11.79 -31.80
C SER A 376 15.33 -11.77 -30.74
N VAL A 377 15.15 -11.11 -29.58
CA VAL A 377 16.20 -10.83 -28.58
C VAL A 377 16.22 -11.87 -27.47
N GLN A 378 17.26 -12.71 -27.43
CA GLN A 378 17.43 -13.67 -26.34
C GLN A 378 18.17 -13.05 -25.14
N LYS A 379 17.66 -13.34 -23.94
CA LYS A 379 18.22 -12.93 -22.64
C LYS A 379 18.63 -14.17 -21.84
N SER A 380 19.17 -13.98 -20.63
CA SER A 380 19.68 -15.04 -19.74
C SER A 380 18.63 -16.08 -19.31
N GLY A 381 17.35 -15.83 -19.53
CA GLY A 381 16.30 -16.83 -19.32
C GLY A 381 15.74 -16.83 -17.91
N PHE A 382 15.35 -17.99 -17.39
CA PHE A 382 14.70 -18.09 -16.08
C PHE A 382 15.09 -19.34 -15.29
N GLU A 383 14.89 -19.23 -13.98
CA GLU A 383 14.86 -20.32 -13.02
C GLU A 383 13.58 -20.19 -12.17
N ILE A 384 12.72 -21.20 -12.25
CA ILE A 384 11.44 -21.28 -11.54
C ILE A 384 11.49 -22.49 -10.62
N ALA A 385 11.43 -22.26 -9.31
CA ALA A 385 11.26 -23.33 -8.33
C ALA A 385 9.78 -23.67 -8.19
N PHE A 386 9.45 -24.94 -8.00
CA PHE A 386 8.09 -25.38 -7.68
C PHE A 386 8.09 -26.26 -6.42
N VAL A 387 6.99 -26.24 -5.69
CA VAL A 387 6.78 -27.05 -4.49
C VAL A 387 5.29 -27.34 -4.32
N ARG A 388 4.97 -28.47 -3.70
CA ARG A 388 3.61 -28.77 -3.25
C ARG A 388 3.20 -27.79 -2.16
N GLU A 389 1.99 -27.27 -2.24
CA GLU A 389 1.46 -26.24 -1.36
C GLU A 389 0.20 -26.74 -0.67
N LEU A 390 0.07 -26.41 0.62
CA LEU A 390 -1.13 -26.59 1.40
C LEU A 390 -1.26 -25.39 2.32
N ASP A 391 -2.34 -24.62 2.25
CA ASP A 391 -2.54 -23.51 3.20
C ASP A 391 -2.90 -24.05 4.59
N GLU A 392 -1.88 -24.35 5.40
CA GLU A 392 -2.07 -24.92 6.73
C GLU A 392 -2.71 -23.92 7.72
N CYS A 393 -2.63 -22.62 7.41
CA CYS A 393 -3.30 -21.57 8.16
C CYS A 393 -4.82 -21.60 7.93
N ALA A 394 -5.27 -21.75 6.68
CA ALA A 394 -6.69 -21.88 6.35
C ALA A 394 -7.29 -23.24 6.75
N ALA A 395 -6.49 -24.32 6.67
CA ALA A 395 -6.90 -25.66 7.09
C ALA A 395 -6.95 -25.85 8.61
N GLY A 396 -6.39 -24.90 9.39
CA GLY A 396 -6.34 -24.96 10.86
C GLY A 396 -5.45 -26.08 11.40
N THR A 397 -4.54 -26.61 10.59
CA THR A 397 -3.61 -27.70 10.95
C THR A 397 -2.26 -27.17 11.48
N HIS A 398 -2.07 -25.85 11.50
CA HIS A 398 -0.86 -25.20 12.01
C HIS A 398 -0.73 -25.32 13.55
N GLN A 399 0.51 -25.47 14.03
CA GLN A 399 0.84 -25.60 15.46
C GLN A 399 1.48 -24.32 16.04
N CYS A 400 1.18 -23.16 15.43
CA CYS A 400 1.69 -21.87 15.87
C CYS A 400 1.04 -21.37 17.16
N GLU A 401 1.85 -20.88 18.08
CA GLU A 401 1.38 -20.29 19.34
C GLU A 401 0.57 -19.00 19.12
N GLN A 402 1.03 -18.11 18.23
CA GLN A 402 0.44 -16.77 18.06
C GLN A 402 -0.11 -16.51 16.66
N ARG A 403 0.75 -16.38 15.65
CA ARG A 403 0.36 -16.03 14.28
C ARG A 403 0.86 -17.10 13.32
N CYS A 404 -0.04 -17.66 12.52
CA CYS A 404 0.33 -18.48 11.38
C CYS A 404 0.50 -17.58 10.16
N VAL A 405 1.63 -17.72 9.47
CA VAL A 405 1.87 -17.09 8.18
C VAL A 405 2.11 -18.20 7.18
N ASN A 406 1.17 -18.36 6.25
CA ASN A 406 1.31 -19.35 5.19
C ASN A 406 2.49 -18.98 4.30
N THR A 407 3.30 -19.94 3.93
CA THR A 407 4.46 -19.78 3.06
C THR A 407 4.41 -20.81 1.94
N VAL A 408 5.12 -20.57 0.84
CA VAL A 408 5.12 -21.54 -0.26
C VAL A 408 5.87 -22.82 0.18
N GLY A 409 5.17 -23.94 0.22
CA GLY A 409 5.61 -25.27 0.64
C GLY A 409 5.43 -25.58 2.13
N SER A 410 4.97 -24.64 2.95
CA SER A 410 4.86 -24.80 4.41
C SER A 410 4.15 -23.62 5.07
N PHE A 411 4.01 -23.62 6.38
CA PHE A 411 3.69 -22.41 7.14
C PHE A 411 4.85 -22.07 8.06
N ARG A 412 5.04 -20.79 8.33
CA ARG A 412 5.89 -20.36 9.45
C ARG A 412 5.04 -19.72 10.53
N CYS A 413 5.44 -19.98 11.76
CA CYS A 413 4.90 -19.26 12.87
C CYS A 413 5.60 -17.92 12.97
N ASP A 414 4.80 -16.87 13.09
CA ASP A 414 5.23 -15.52 13.32
C ASP A 414 4.77 -15.10 14.71
N CYS A 415 5.51 -14.19 15.30
CA CYS A 415 5.24 -13.71 16.65
C CYS A 415 4.69 -12.29 16.57
N ARG A 416 3.84 -11.93 17.53
CA ARG A 416 3.41 -10.54 17.71
C ARG A 416 4.62 -9.69 18.11
N VAL A 417 4.56 -8.39 17.80
CA VAL A 417 5.64 -7.43 18.10
C VAL A 417 6.10 -7.57 19.56
N GLY A 418 7.41 -7.70 19.79
CA GLY A 418 8.02 -7.90 21.12
C GLY A 418 8.46 -9.34 21.44
N TYR A 419 8.28 -10.28 20.51
CA TYR A 419 8.66 -11.69 20.65
C TYR A 419 9.40 -12.17 19.38
N SER A 420 10.36 -13.07 19.54
CA SER A 420 11.03 -13.81 18.47
C SER A 420 10.66 -15.28 18.52
N LEU A 421 10.54 -15.92 17.37
CA LEU A 421 10.29 -17.35 17.30
C LEU A 421 11.43 -18.12 17.98
N ARG A 422 11.09 -18.98 18.93
CA ARG A 422 12.04 -19.88 19.60
C ARG A 422 12.72 -20.78 18.57
N PRO A 423 13.88 -21.39 18.93
CA PRO A 423 14.52 -22.39 18.09
C PRO A 423 13.63 -23.58 17.70
N ASP A 424 12.49 -23.78 18.37
CA ASP A 424 11.50 -24.81 18.02
C ASP A 424 10.63 -24.47 16.80
N GLY A 425 10.71 -23.23 16.28
CA GLY A 425 10.01 -22.77 15.10
C GLY A 425 8.49 -22.60 15.27
N ARG A 426 7.97 -22.69 16.49
CA ARG A 426 6.51 -22.75 16.76
C ARG A 426 6.06 -21.86 17.92
N THR A 427 6.88 -21.75 18.96
CA THR A 427 6.59 -20.96 20.15
C THR A 427 7.41 -19.67 20.14
N CYS A 428 6.94 -18.67 20.86
CA CYS A 428 7.52 -17.34 20.85
C CYS A 428 8.30 -17.10 22.16
N GLU A 429 9.54 -16.60 22.06
CA GLU A 429 10.39 -16.16 23.18
C GLU A 429 10.74 -14.69 23.04
N SER A 430 10.84 -13.99 24.15
CA SER A 430 11.25 -12.60 24.19
C SER A 430 12.75 -12.46 23.84
N THR A 431 13.10 -12.28 22.57
CA THR A 431 14.36 -11.65 22.18
C THR A 431 14.11 -10.29 21.53
N CYS A 432 15.18 -9.50 21.46
CA CYS A 432 15.12 -8.08 21.14
C CYS A 432 16.35 -7.67 20.31
N GLY A 433 16.20 -6.70 19.42
CA GLY A 433 17.22 -6.28 18.45
C GLY A 433 17.05 -6.88 17.05
N GLY A 434 17.85 -6.44 16.08
CA GLY A 434 17.87 -6.91 14.69
C GLY A 434 18.28 -5.85 13.66
N TYR A 435 18.52 -6.25 12.41
CA TYR A 435 18.77 -5.31 11.30
C TYR A 435 17.48 -5.05 10.53
N ILE A 436 17.08 -3.78 10.40
CA ILE A 436 15.81 -3.38 9.77
C ILE A 436 16.12 -2.59 8.50
N ARG A 437 15.92 -3.22 7.33
CA ARG A 437 15.92 -2.55 6.02
C ARG A 437 14.51 -2.24 5.57
N ALA A 438 14.03 -1.05 5.88
CA ALA A 438 12.71 -0.59 5.46
C ALA A 438 12.65 0.93 5.44
N THR A 439 11.73 1.48 4.64
CA THR A 439 11.45 2.92 4.60
C THR A 439 10.40 3.35 5.63
N SER A 440 9.78 2.42 6.35
CA SER A 440 8.98 2.69 7.54
C SER A 440 8.84 1.40 8.35
N GLY A 441 8.56 1.51 9.64
CA GLY A 441 8.39 0.35 10.49
C GLY A 441 8.25 0.71 11.96
N SER A 442 8.21 -0.30 12.82
CA SER A 442 8.19 -0.12 14.28
C SER A 442 9.00 -1.19 14.98
N PHE A 443 9.49 -0.89 16.17
CA PHE A 443 10.21 -1.80 17.04
C PHE A 443 9.92 -1.47 18.51
N ALA A 444 10.10 -2.43 19.40
CA ALA A 444 9.79 -2.28 20.81
C ALA A 444 10.77 -3.07 21.67
N SER A 445 10.87 -2.72 22.95
CA SER A 445 11.58 -3.52 23.95
C SER A 445 10.96 -4.93 24.05
N PRO A 446 11.74 -5.96 24.39
CA PRO A 446 11.22 -7.33 24.53
C PRO A 446 10.07 -7.36 25.55
N ASN A 447 9.05 -8.17 25.26
CA ASN A 447 7.81 -8.31 26.05
C ASN A 447 6.85 -7.12 26.09
N PHE A 448 7.17 -5.95 25.51
CA PHE A 448 6.28 -4.78 25.52
C PHE A 448 4.85 -5.15 25.06
N PRO A 449 3.78 -4.74 25.76
CA PRO A 449 3.72 -3.78 26.88
C PRO A 449 4.01 -4.37 28.28
N HIS A 450 4.34 -5.66 28.37
CA HIS A 450 4.73 -6.30 29.62
C HIS A 450 6.21 -6.06 29.94
N GLN A 451 6.61 -6.38 31.18
CA GLN A 451 7.96 -6.08 31.67
C GLN A 451 9.05 -6.75 30.83
N TYR A 452 10.08 -5.98 30.44
CA TYR A 452 11.21 -6.52 29.69
C TYR A 452 12.07 -7.45 30.57
N PRO A 453 12.78 -8.45 30.01
CA PRO A 453 13.60 -9.36 30.81
C PRO A 453 14.89 -8.68 31.33
N PRO A 454 15.42 -9.11 32.48
CA PRO A 454 16.69 -8.61 33.00
C PRO A 454 17.87 -9.14 32.18
N SER A 455 19.00 -8.42 32.22
CA SER A 455 20.30 -8.76 31.59
C SER A 455 20.22 -8.94 30.08
N LYS A 456 19.45 -8.08 29.39
CA LYS A 456 19.29 -8.10 27.94
C LYS A 456 20.12 -7.01 27.29
N ASN A 457 20.74 -7.33 26.17
CA ASN A 457 21.36 -6.36 25.28
C ASN A 457 20.73 -6.53 23.89
N CYS A 458 19.99 -5.51 23.49
CA CYS A 458 19.20 -5.46 22.26
C CYS A 458 19.76 -4.37 21.37
N VAL A 459 20.15 -4.69 20.15
CA VAL A 459 20.65 -3.70 19.18
C VAL A 459 19.82 -3.76 17.92
N TRP A 460 19.17 -2.65 17.57
CA TRP A 460 18.52 -2.45 16.28
C TRP A 460 19.40 -1.60 15.37
N GLU A 461 19.67 -2.06 14.16
CA GLU A 461 20.33 -1.28 13.11
C GLU A 461 19.34 -1.04 11.99
N ILE A 462 18.87 0.20 11.86
CA ILE A 462 17.87 0.59 10.86
C ILE A 462 18.61 1.22 9.69
N GLU A 463 18.42 0.68 8.49
CA GLU A 463 18.99 1.18 7.23
C GLU A 463 17.88 1.43 6.21
N ALA A 464 17.75 2.69 5.80
CA ALA A 464 17.01 3.09 4.61
C ALA A 464 17.95 3.13 3.38
N ASN A 465 17.37 3.28 2.19
CA ASN A 465 18.15 3.42 0.96
C ASN A 465 19.09 4.64 1.02
N GLU A 466 20.19 4.61 0.27
CA GLU A 466 21.13 5.74 0.23
C GLU A 466 20.43 7.03 -0.21
N GLY A 467 20.69 8.15 0.49
CA GLY A 467 20.03 9.45 0.27
C GLY A 467 18.79 9.73 1.14
N TYR A 468 18.28 8.75 1.87
CA TYR A 468 17.14 8.93 2.79
C TYR A 468 17.58 9.36 4.19
N GLN A 469 16.70 10.04 4.94
CA GLN A 469 16.85 10.33 6.38
C GLN A 469 15.79 9.55 7.18
N ILE A 470 16.14 9.08 8.38
CA ILE A 470 15.25 8.24 9.21
C ILE A 470 14.72 9.05 10.39
N PHE A 471 13.41 9.18 10.49
CA PHE A 471 12.67 9.76 11.62
C PHE A 471 12.20 8.65 12.54
N LEU A 472 12.50 8.73 13.83
CA LEU A 472 12.15 7.78 14.91
C LEU A 472 11.21 8.46 15.91
N ASN A 473 10.20 7.74 16.37
CA ASN A 473 9.18 8.20 17.30
C ASN A 473 8.90 7.11 18.34
N PHE A 474 9.44 7.25 19.56
CA PHE A 474 9.16 6.35 20.68
C PHE A 474 7.85 6.74 21.34
N THR A 475 6.74 6.12 20.99
CA THR A 475 5.39 6.46 21.50
C THR A 475 5.16 6.06 22.96
N THR A 476 6.01 5.21 23.54
CA THR A 476 5.96 4.80 24.94
C THR A 476 7.37 4.50 25.39
N PHE A 477 7.79 4.95 26.59
CA PHE A 477 9.14 4.72 27.09
C PHE A 477 9.19 4.67 28.63
N ASN A 478 9.40 3.47 29.18
CA ASN A 478 9.46 3.22 30.62
C ASN A 478 10.59 2.22 30.91
N VAL A 479 11.78 2.74 31.23
CA VAL A 479 13.01 1.97 31.43
C VAL A 479 13.60 2.31 32.80
N GLU A 480 14.17 1.35 33.51
CA GLU A 480 14.74 1.59 34.84
C GLU A 480 15.88 2.60 34.80
N GLY A 481 15.78 3.66 35.62
CA GLY A 481 16.85 4.63 35.78
C GLY A 481 16.32 6.01 36.15
N MET A 482 17.22 6.87 36.61
CA MET A 482 16.92 8.29 36.85
C MET A 482 17.39 9.08 35.62
N LYS A 483 16.52 9.95 35.08
CA LYS A 483 16.76 10.72 33.84
C LYS A 483 18.09 11.49 33.81
N THR A 484 18.68 11.78 34.98
CA THR A 484 19.94 12.52 35.12
C THR A 484 21.19 11.64 34.98
N GLU A 485 21.13 10.35 35.33
CA GLU A 485 22.26 9.41 35.25
C GLU A 485 21.75 7.99 34.97
N CYS A 486 21.65 7.65 33.68
CA CYS A 486 21.20 6.35 33.18
C CYS A 486 22.25 5.25 33.35
N ALA A 487 22.53 4.93 34.62
CA ALA A 487 23.55 3.99 35.05
C ALA A 487 23.08 2.52 35.08
N TYR A 488 21.77 2.29 35.20
CA TYR A 488 21.13 0.96 35.21
C TYR A 488 20.70 0.59 33.78
N ASP A 489 19.39 0.55 33.52
CA ASP A 489 18.87 0.24 32.19
C ASP A 489 18.84 1.50 31.31
N TYR A 490 19.12 1.36 30.02
CA TYR A 490 19.12 2.52 29.12
C TYR A 490 18.92 2.16 27.66
N VAL A 491 18.44 3.13 26.89
CA VAL A 491 18.39 3.14 25.43
C VAL A 491 19.33 4.22 24.89
N LYS A 492 20.15 3.89 23.89
CA LYS A 492 21.06 4.81 23.20
C LYS A 492 20.73 4.84 21.70
N ILE A 493 20.64 6.02 21.09
CA ILE A 493 20.32 6.19 19.66
C ILE A 493 21.52 6.81 18.93
N GLY A 494 22.25 6.04 18.15
CA GLY A 494 23.45 6.48 17.46
C GLY A 494 24.52 6.94 18.45
N GLU A 495 24.98 8.18 18.31
CA GLU A 495 25.93 8.83 19.23
C GLU A 495 25.26 9.75 20.26
N SER A 496 23.93 9.67 20.42
CA SER A 496 23.20 10.45 21.45
C SER A 496 23.51 9.97 22.87
N GLU A 497 23.12 10.79 23.84
CA GLU A 497 23.17 10.46 25.28
C GLU A 497 22.23 9.30 25.62
N LYS A 498 22.50 8.62 26.75
CA LYS A 498 21.71 7.47 27.21
C LYS A 498 20.37 7.94 27.78
N LEU A 499 19.29 7.25 27.39
CA LEU A 499 17.91 7.53 27.80
C LEU A 499 17.41 6.43 28.76
N CYS A 500 16.80 6.82 29.86
CA CYS A 500 16.24 5.93 30.88
C CYS A 500 15.22 6.68 31.73
N GLY A 501 14.44 5.95 32.52
CA GLY A 501 13.33 6.48 33.29
C GLY A 501 12.00 6.35 32.57
N ASP A 502 10.99 7.00 33.13
CA ASP A 502 9.63 7.00 32.63
C ASP A 502 9.34 8.32 31.88
N TYR A 503 9.00 8.21 30.60
CA TYR A 503 8.59 9.33 29.76
C TYR A 503 7.13 9.13 29.38
N ALA A 504 6.29 10.06 29.85
CA ALA A 504 4.87 10.09 29.53
C ALA A 504 4.60 10.52 28.07
N GLU A 505 5.56 11.20 27.44
CA GLU A 505 5.47 11.72 26.07
C GLU A 505 6.30 10.94 25.05
N PRO A 506 5.92 11.01 23.76
CA PRO A 506 6.68 10.39 22.69
C PRO A 506 8.04 11.07 22.43
N LEU A 507 9.13 10.30 22.42
CA LEU A 507 10.46 10.84 22.10
C LEU A 507 10.72 10.79 20.58
N LEU A 508 11.01 11.94 19.97
CA LEU A 508 11.25 12.08 18.52
C LEU A 508 12.74 12.29 18.20
N PHE A 509 13.25 11.57 17.20
CA PHE A 509 14.63 11.69 16.72
C PHE A 509 14.72 11.66 15.19
N THR A 510 15.55 12.52 14.62
CA THR A 510 15.85 12.49 13.17
C THR A 510 17.31 12.12 12.95
N SER A 511 17.55 11.12 12.13
CA SER A 511 18.87 10.69 11.70
C SER A 511 19.41 11.61 10.61
N THR A 512 20.70 11.96 10.72
CA THR A 512 21.43 12.72 9.70
C THR A 512 21.85 11.87 8.49
N THR A 513 21.78 10.55 8.61
CA THR A 513 22.13 9.60 7.54
C THR A 513 20.99 8.62 7.29
N ASN A 514 21.12 7.81 6.25
CA ASN A 514 20.20 6.71 5.95
C ASN A 514 20.34 5.51 6.90
N ARG A 515 21.15 5.60 7.95
CA ARG A 515 21.35 4.52 8.93
C ARG A 515 21.31 5.05 10.36
N VAL A 516 20.58 4.37 11.24
CA VAL A 516 20.52 4.70 12.67
C VAL A 516 20.57 3.43 13.52
N ARG A 517 21.43 3.42 14.55
CA ARG A 517 21.65 2.28 15.47
C ARG A 517 20.99 2.60 16.82
N VAL A 518 20.07 1.77 17.28
CA VAL A 518 19.39 1.92 18.58
C VAL A 518 19.80 0.75 19.48
N GLU A 519 20.35 1.03 20.66
CA GLU A 519 20.87 0.02 21.60
C GLU A 519 20.14 0.12 22.93
N PHE A 520 19.47 -0.94 23.36
CA PHE A 520 18.83 -1.07 24.67
C PHE A 520 19.60 -2.10 25.52
N VAL A 521 19.98 -1.71 26.73
CA VAL A 521 20.68 -2.57 27.69
C VAL A 521 19.91 -2.57 28.99
N SER A 522 19.59 -3.76 29.50
CA SER A 522 19.07 -3.97 30.85
C SER A 522 20.07 -4.75 31.71
N ASP A 523 20.11 -4.46 33.01
CA ASP A 523 20.93 -5.14 34.00
C ASP A 523 20.13 -6.25 34.72
N SER A 524 20.67 -6.85 35.78
CA SER A 524 19.99 -7.93 36.52
C SER A 524 18.94 -7.44 37.52
N SER A 525 18.57 -6.15 37.50
CA SER A 525 17.71 -5.49 38.48
C SER A 525 16.32 -5.16 37.92
N VAL A 526 15.70 -4.03 38.32
CA VAL A 526 14.23 -3.84 38.28
C VAL A 526 13.68 -3.75 36.86
N GLU A 527 12.83 -4.70 36.50
CA GLU A 527 12.18 -4.69 35.19
C GLU A 527 11.00 -3.71 35.12
N ARG A 528 10.88 -3.02 33.97
CA ARG A 528 9.83 -2.03 33.67
C ARG A 528 9.11 -2.38 32.37
N THR A 529 8.02 -1.69 32.03
CA THR A 529 7.18 -2.03 30.85
C THR A 529 7.89 -1.82 29.52
N GLY A 530 9.00 -1.07 29.50
CA GLY A 530 9.85 -0.87 28.34
C GLY A 530 9.34 0.20 27.39
N PHE A 531 9.66 0.10 26.11
CA PHE A 531 9.37 1.13 25.11
C PHE A 531 8.82 0.57 23.79
N TYR A 532 8.11 1.40 23.03
CA TYR A 532 7.66 1.14 21.67
C TYR A 532 7.97 2.34 20.79
N ALA A 533 8.47 2.10 19.58
CA ALA A 533 8.88 3.13 18.63
C ALA A 533 8.47 2.84 17.20
N HIS A 534 8.06 3.87 16.47
CA HIS A 534 7.78 3.87 15.04
C HIS A 534 8.85 4.68 14.30
N PHE A 535 9.18 4.32 13.06
CA PHE A 535 10.10 5.07 12.22
C PHE A 535 9.63 5.20 10.77
N ILE A 536 10.02 6.29 10.11
CA ILE A 536 9.75 6.58 8.70
C ILE A 536 11.03 7.12 8.07
N ALA A 537 11.36 6.66 6.87
CA ALA A 537 12.45 7.16 6.06
C ALA A 537 11.91 8.05 4.94
N ASP A 538 12.44 9.25 4.82
CA ASP A 538 12.07 10.25 3.82
C ASP A 538 13.23 10.42 2.83
N LEU A 539 12.93 10.48 1.52
CA LEU A 539 13.91 10.87 0.51
C LEU A 539 13.86 12.38 0.42
N ASN A 540 15.01 13.05 0.49
CA ASN A 540 15.04 14.47 0.14
C ASN A 540 15.36 14.59 -1.36
N GLU A 541 14.33 14.48 -2.22
CA GLU A 541 14.54 14.49 -3.68
C GLU A 541 15.18 15.80 -4.15
N CYS A 542 14.98 16.90 -3.43
CA CYS A 542 15.56 18.20 -3.76
C CYS A 542 17.10 18.25 -3.65
N GLN A 543 17.72 17.28 -2.96
CA GLN A 543 19.18 17.19 -2.92
C GLN A 543 19.79 16.58 -4.18
N ALA A 544 19.00 15.86 -4.98
CA ALA A 544 19.43 15.25 -6.23
C ALA A 544 18.93 16.09 -7.41
N ASP A 545 19.82 16.90 -8.01
CA ASP A 545 19.55 17.70 -9.21
C ASP A 545 18.28 18.57 -9.13
N ASN A 546 18.03 19.17 -7.95
CA ASN A 546 16.82 19.97 -7.67
C ASN A 546 15.51 19.21 -7.98
N ALA A 547 15.53 17.88 -7.90
CA ALA A 547 14.46 16.98 -8.30
C ALA A 547 13.90 17.23 -9.72
N GLY A 548 14.72 17.78 -10.62
CA GLY A 548 14.31 18.16 -11.97
C GLY A 548 13.43 19.41 -12.04
N CYS A 549 13.34 20.21 -10.97
CA CYS A 549 12.67 21.50 -10.99
C CYS A 549 13.52 22.56 -11.71
N GLU A 550 12.92 23.32 -12.64
CA GLU A 550 13.63 24.37 -13.39
C GLU A 550 14.12 25.51 -12.48
N HIS A 551 13.33 25.87 -11.46
CA HIS A 551 13.66 26.96 -10.54
C HIS A 551 13.92 26.47 -9.11
N ILE A 552 12.87 26.18 -8.33
CA ILE A 552 12.99 25.92 -6.89
C ILE A 552 12.33 24.57 -6.57
N CYS A 553 13.03 23.66 -5.89
CA CYS A 553 12.45 22.45 -5.31
C CYS A 553 12.17 22.63 -3.83
N GLN A 554 11.01 22.19 -3.36
CA GLN A 554 10.64 22.16 -1.95
C GLN A 554 10.31 20.72 -1.50
N ASN A 555 11.11 20.18 -0.57
CA ASN A 555 10.92 18.83 -0.04
C ASN A 555 9.69 18.76 0.86
N ARG A 556 8.94 17.66 0.81
CA ARG A 556 7.77 17.38 1.64
C ARG A 556 7.88 15.94 2.19
N LEU A 557 7.23 15.67 3.31
CA LEU A 557 7.28 14.32 3.90
C LEU A 557 6.60 13.31 2.95
N GLY A 558 7.39 12.45 2.32
CA GLY A 558 7.00 11.48 1.29
C GLY A 558 6.87 12.02 -0.15
N SER A 559 7.32 13.25 -0.45
CA SER A 559 7.17 13.90 -1.78
C SER A 559 8.03 15.17 -1.94
N TYR A 560 7.97 15.86 -3.09
CA TYR A 560 8.50 17.21 -3.28
C TYR A 560 7.62 17.99 -4.28
N VAL A 561 7.78 19.32 -4.33
CA VAL A 561 7.10 20.16 -5.33
C VAL A 561 8.06 21.18 -5.95
N CYS A 562 7.88 21.45 -7.24
CA CYS A 562 8.60 22.50 -7.96
C CYS A 562 7.85 23.83 -7.87
N LEU A 563 8.58 24.91 -7.62
CA LEU A 563 8.09 26.28 -7.55
C LEU A 563 8.86 27.14 -8.56
N CYS A 564 8.18 28.16 -9.12
CA CYS A 564 8.77 29.09 -10.07
C CYS A 564 9.12 30.43 -9.41
N GLN A 565 10.17 31.09 -9.92
CA GLN A 565 10.49 32.46 -9.53
C GLN A 565 9.39 33.44 -9.96
N PRO A 566 9.22 34.59 -9.27
CA PRO A 566 8.20 35.58 -9.59
C PRO A 566 8.23 36.01 -11.06
N GLY A 567 7.08 35.96 -11.74
CA GLY A 567 6.95 36.24 -13.18
C GLY A 567 6.83 35.01 -14.09
N TYR A 568 7.02 33.81 -13.53
CA TYR A 568 6.89 32.53 -14.25
C TYR A 568 5.85 31.63 -13.59
N VAL A 569 5.12 30.85 -14.39
CA VAL A 569 4.12 29.87 -13.92
C VAL A 569 4.61 28.46 -14.18
N LEU A 570 4.37 27.55 -13.22
CA LEU A 570 4.73 26.14 -13.37
C LEU A 570 3.95 25.54 -14.54
N ALA A 571 4.68 24.99 -15.50
CA ALA A 571 4.13 24.33 -16.66
C ALA A 571 3.37 23.07 -16.24
N ALA A 572 2.47 22.61 -17.11
CA ALA A 572 1.66 21.40 -16.87
C ALA A 572 2.47 20.11 -16.70
N ASP A 573 3.77 20.14 -16.97
CA ASP A 573 4.70 19.04 -16.68
C ASP A 573 5.09 18.97 -15.19
N GLY A 574 4.78 19.99 -14.39
CA GLY A 574 5.07 20.03 -12.96
C GLY A 574 6.55 20.32 -12.63
N HIS A 575 7.38 20.64 -13.63
CA HIS A 575 8.82 20.79 -13.49
C HIS A 575 9.37 22.08 -14.09
N ASN A 576 8.87 22.48 -15.27
CA ASN A 576 9.34 23.66 -15.99
C ASN A 576 8.51 24.91 -15.66
N CYS A 577 9.05 26.09 -15.92
CA CYS A 577 8.48 27.39 -15.64
C CYS A 577 8.29 28.16 -16.95
N LYS A 578 7.05 28.55 -17.27
CA LYS A 578 6.69 29.29 -18.49
C LYS A 578 6.41 30.76 -18.18
N GLU A 579 6.82 31.67 -19.08
CA GLU A 579 6.33 33.05 -19.07
C GLU A 579 4.85 33.06 -19.47
N GLY A 580 3.98 33.36 -18.51
CA GLY A 580 2.55 33.23 -18.72
C GLY A 580 1.72 33.71 -17.54
N GLY A 581 1.49 35.01 -17.47
CA GLY A 581 0.45 35.60 -16.62
C GLY A 581 0.87 35.84 -15.16
N CYS A 582 0.19 36.81 -14.56
CA CYS A 582 0.42 37.29 -13.20
C CYS A 582 -0.38 36.46 -12.20
N PHE A 583 -0.17 35.14 -12.17
CA PHE A 583 -0.79 34.21 -11.21
C PHE A 583 0.24 33.78 -10.17
N PHE A 584 -0.07 33.92 -8.89
CA PHE A 584 0.83 33.60 -7.77
C PHE A 584 0.17 32.63 -6.80
N GLU A 585 0.80 31.49 -6.53
CA GLU A 585 0.46 30.63 -5.39
C GLU A 585 1.34 30.95 -4.19
N LEU A 586 0.70 31.19 -3.04
CA LEU A 586 1.35 31.68 -1.83
C LEU A 586 1.08 30.71 -0.68
N ASN A 587 2.06 29.85 -0.42
CA ASN A 587 1.98 28.77 0.57
C ASN A 587 2.80 29.06 1.85
N SER A 588 3.47 30.21 1.92
CA SER A 588 4.25 30.60 3.10
C SER A 588 3.31 31.06 4.23
N PRO A 589 3.68 30.86 5.51
CA PRO A 589 2.85 31.28 6.65
C PRO A 589 2.72 32.80 6.74
N SER A 590 3.61 33.57 6.13
CA SER A 590 3.48 35.02 5.98
C SER A 590 4.27 35.50 4.78
N GLY A 591 3.90 36.65 4.24
CA GLY A 591 4.65 37.28 3.17
C GLY A 591 4.06 38.61 2.71
N GLU A 592 4.67 39.18 1.70
CA GLU A 592 4.27 40.45 1.11
C GLU A 592 3.99 40.26 -0.38
N ILE A 593 2.98 40.96 -0.88
CA ILE A 593 2.57 40.96 -2.27
C ILE A 593 2.47 42.40 -2.75
N THR A 594 2.80 42.60 -4.01
CA THR A 594 2.71 43.90 -4.64
C THR A 594 2.08 43.79 -6.02
N THR A 595 1.38 44.84 -6.46
CA THR A 595 1.00 44.98 -7.86
C THR A 595 2.23 45.03 -8.77
N PRO A 596 2.13 44.61 -10.03
CA PRO A 596 3.24 44.71 -10.97
C PRO A 596 3.76 46.14 -11.06
N ASN A 597 5.10 46.29 -11.10
CA ASN A 597 5.84 47.55 -11.13
C ASN A 597 5.81 48.42 -9.85
N TYR A 598 5.14 48.01 -8.77
CA TYR A 598 5.15 48.76 -7.50
C TYR A 598 6.60 49.06 -7.05
N PRO A 599 6.93 50.30 -6.61
CA PRO A 599 6.05 51.43 -6.33
C PRO A 599 5.73 52.33 -7.54
N SER A 600 6.15 51.96 -8.75
CA SER A 600 5.80 52.65 -10.00
C SER A 600 4.41 52.26 -10.49
N ASP A 601 3.87 53.02 -11.45
CA ASP A 601 2.52 52.78 -11.95
C ASP A 601 2.34 51.38 -12.56
N TYR A 602 1.25 50.70 -12.20
CA TYR A 602 0.95 49.37 -12.73
C TYR A 602 0.66 49.41 -14.23
N PRO A 603 0.99 48.34 -14.99
CA PRO A 603 0.65 48.27 -16.41
C PRO A 603 -0.86 48.24 -16.66
N LYS A 604 -1.27 48.71 -17.84
CA LYS A 604 -2.66 48.68 -18.33
C LYS A 604 -3.04 47.28 -18.83
N GLY A 605 -4.32 46.94 -18.78
CA GLY A 605 -4.86 45.66 -19.29
C GLY A 605 -4.40 44.42 -18.52
N GLN A 606 -4.02 44.57 -17.25
CA GLN A 606 -3.52 43.45 -16.44
C GLN A 606 -4.66 42.65 -15.81
N ASN A 607 -4.41 41.37 -15.61
CA ASN A 607 -5.25 40.48 -14.83
C ASN A 607 -4.35 39.61 -13.96
N CYS A 608 -4.12 40.08 -12.72
CA CYS A 608 -3.29 39.42 -11.74
C CYS A 608 -4.14 38.67 -10.72
N THR A 609 -3.65 37.54 -10.25
CA THR A 609 -4.34 36.71 -9.27
C THR A 609 -3.34 36.16 -8.25
N TRP A 610 -3.74 36.15 -6.98
CA TRP A 610 -2.99 35.57 -5.88
C TRP A 610 -3.89 34.56 -5.17
N HIS A 611 -3.43 33.31 -5.10
CA HIS A 611 -4.06 32.23 -4.36
C HIS A 611 -3.23 31.95 -3.12
N PHE A 612 -3.79 32.22 -1.95
CA PHE A 612 -3.13 32.01 -0.67
C PHE A 612 -3.64 30.71 -0.06
N VAL A 613 -2.72 29.86 0.38
CA VAL A 613 -3.03 28.60 1.07
C VAL A 613 -2.18 28.49 2.33
N THR A 614 -2.81 28.23 3.47
CA THR A 614 -2.12 28.01 4.74
C THR A 614 -2.41 26.62 5.32
N THR A 615 -1.65 26.24 6.35
CA THR A 615 -1.81 25.02 7.15
C THR A 615 -3.29 24.76 7.49
N PRO A 616 -3.79 23.52 7.30
CA PRO A 616 -5.15 23.15 7.70
C PRO A 616 -5.43 23.53 9.16
N GLY A 617 -6.63 24.06 9.43
CA GLY A 617 -6.98 24.59 10.74
C GLY A 617 -6.64 26.07 10.97
N HIS A 618 -5.89 26.71 10.07
CA HIS A 618 -5.57 28.14 10.16
C HIS A 618 -6.37 28.97 9.14
N ARG A 619 -6.37 30.30 9.33
CA ARG A 619 -6.96 31.30 8.44
C ARG A 619 -5.87 32.25 7.96
N LEU A 620 -6.20 33.06 6.96
CA LEU A 620 -5.32 34.06 6.38
C LEU A 620 -5.83 35.45 6.72
N MET A 621 -4.93 36.29 7.23
CA MET A 621 -5.13 37.71 7.40
C MET A 621 -4.48 38.43 6.22
N LEU A 622 -5.22 39.33 5.57
CA LEU A 622 -4.72 40.19 4.51
C LEU A 622 -4.87 41.66 4.91
N THR A 623 -3.79 42.42 4.82
CA THR A 623 -3.73 43.85 5.17
C THR A 623 -3.03 44.62 4.06
N PHE A 624 -3.52 45.82 3.73
CA PHE A 624 -2.94 46.66 2.68
C PHE A 624 -2.16 47.81 3.32
N SER A 625 -0.86 47.88 3.07
CA SER A 625 0.04 48.94 3.55
C SER A 625 -0.09 50.21 2.70
N SER A 626 -0.26 50.02 1.39
CA SER A 626 -0.46 51.09 0.41
C SER A 626 -1.52 50.66 -0.60
N PHE A 627 -2.39 51.58 -1.00
CA PHE A 627 -3.44 51.29 -1.98
C PHE A 627 -3.78 52.52 -2.82
N GLN A 628 -3.45 52.47 -4.10
CA GLN A 628 -3.76 53.49 -5.09
C GLN A 628 -4.13 52.83 -6.42
N ILE A 629 -5.42 52.67 -6.66
CA ILE A 629 -6.01 52.16 -7.89
C ILE A 629 -6.89 53.27 -8.48
N GLU A 630 -7.14 53.28 -9.79
CA GLU A 630 -8.04 54.26 -10.42
C GLU A 630 -9.39 54.37 -9.68
N GLU A 631 -9.83 55.60 -9.39
CA GLU A 631 -11.04 55.84 -8.60
C GLU A 631 -12.30 55.84 -9.48
N HIS A 632 -13.31 55.06 -9.09
CA HIS A 632 -14.62 55.07 -9.72
C HIS A 632 -15.73 54.72 -8.73
N SER A 633 -16.91 55.35 -8.86
CA SER A 633 -18.05 55.18 -7.93
C SER A 633 -18.56 53.74 -7.75
N GLN A 634 -18.26 52.87 -8.71
CA GLN A 634 -18.60 51.44 -8.70
C GLN A 634 -17.40 50.53 -9.02
N CYS A 635 -16.16 51.05 -8.98
CA CYS A 635 -14.93 50.31 -9.30
C CYS A 635 -15.02 49.49 -10.61
N LYS A 636 -15.43 50.16 -11.70
CA LYS A 636 -15.66 49.52 -13.02
C LYS A 636 -14.47 49.58 -13.96
N TYR A 637 -13.53 50.48 -13.69
CA TYR A 637 -12.27 50.60 -14.42
C TYR A 637 -11.30 49.61 -13.77
N ASP A 638 -10.30 50.11 -13.04
CA ASP A 638 -9.38 49.27 -12.30
C ASP A 638 -9.96 48.82 -10.96
N SER A 639 -9.71 47.57 -10.58
CA SER A 639 -10.22 47.05 -9.32
C SER A 639 -9.39 45.90 -8.74
N ALA A 640 -9.39 45.81 -7.41
CA ALA A 640 -8.94 44.64 -6.66
C ALA A 640 -10.15 43.95 -6.03
N SER A 641 -10.34 42.66 -6.31
CA SER A 641 -11.46 41.84 -5.79
C SER A 641 -10.94 40.75 -4.87
N ILE A 642 -11.50 40.66 -3.67
CA ILE A 642 -11.13 39.67 -2.65
C ILE A 642 -12.25 38.62 -2.56
N PHE A 643 -11.90 37.33 -2.60
CA PHE A 643 -12.80 36.20 -2.49
C PHE A 643 -12.40 35.30 -1.31
N ASP A 644 -13.38 34.94 -0.48
CA ASP A 644 -13.18 34.11 0.71
C ASP A 644 -13.21 32.61 0.38
N GLY A 645 -12.16 32.13 -0.24
CA GLY A 645 -11.97 30.73 -0.65
C GLY A 645 -10.84 30.60 -1.67
N GLY A 646 -10.75 29.45 -2.34
CA GLY A 646 -9.64 29.14 -3.24
C GLY A 646 -9.79 29.61 -4.69
N ASP A 647 -10.94 30.18 -5.08
CA ASP A 647 -11.21 30.57 -6.46
C ASP A 647 -12.22 31.73 -6.57
N THR A 648 -12.52 32.15 -7.80
CA THR A 648 -13.52 33.20 -8.09
C THR A 648 -14.98 32.75 -7.92
N ASN A 649 -15.25 31.46 -7.66
CA ASN A 649 -16.59 30.96 -7.34
C ASN A 649 -16.92 31.10 -5.85
N ALA A 650 -15.90 31.32 -5.02
CA ALA A 650 -16.04 31.58 -3.60
C ALA A 650 -16.78 32.90 -3.30
N PRO A 651 -17.31 33.09 -2.08
CA PRO A 651 -17.99 34.32 -1.68
C PRO A 651 -17.11 35.56 -1.92
N LEU A 652 -17.60 36.48 -2.77
CA LEU A 652 -16.96 37.77 -3.00
C LEU A 652 -17.09 38.65 -1.74
N VAL A 653 -15.94 39.03 -1.18
CA VAL A 653 -15.84 39.91 0.00
C VAL A 653 -16.11 41.35 -0.40
N GLY A 654 -15.47 41.80 -1.48
CA GLY A 654 -15.59 43.18 -1.95
C GLY A 654 -14.75 43.45 -3.19
N ILE A 655 -15.08 44.56 -3.86
CA ILE A 655 -14.36 45.11 -5.00
C ILE A 655 -13.88 46.50 -4.59
N PHE A 656 -12.59 46.75 -4.70
CA PHE A 656 -11.93 47.93 -4.16
C PHE A 656 -11.17 48.69 -5.24
N CYS A 657 -11.21 50.03 -5.18
CA CYS A 657 -10.55 50.94 -6.10
C CYS A 657 -10.36 52.33 -5.43
N GLY A 658 -9.64 53.25 -6.07
CA GLY A 658 -9.31 54.56 -5.48
C GLY A 658 -8.08 54.51 -4.55
N VAL A 659 -7.97 55.51 -3.66
CA VAL A 659 -6.82 55.68 -2.75
C VAL A 659 -7.07 55.20 -1.32
N THR A 660 -8.28 54.73 -1.05
CA THR A 660 -8.66 54.22 0.28
C THR A 660 -8.33 52.74 0.35
N ALA A 661 -7.43 52.37 1.25
CA ALA A 661 -7.05 50.97 1.46
C ALA A 661 -8.26 50.12 1.87
N PRO A 662 -8.38 48.89 1.33
CA PRO A 662 -9.37 47.92 1.81
C PRO A 662 -9.22 47.68 3.32
N PRO A 663 -10.32 47.41 4.03
CA PRO A 663 -10.24 47.00 5.43
C PRO A 663 -9.49 45.67 5.53
N MET A 664 -8.84 45.43 6.68
CA MET A 664 -8.21 44.14 6.97
C MET A 664 -9.23 43.02 6.83
N PHE A 665 -8.84 41.93 6.15
CA PHE A 665 -9.72 40.80 5.91
C PHE A 665 -9.16 39.53 6.53
N MET A 666 -10.03 38.77 7.19
CA MET A 666 -9.75 37.46 7.77
C MET A 666 -10.56 36.41 7.00
N SER A 667 -9.88 35.47 6.34
CA SER A 667 -10.55 34.38 5.63
C SER A 667 -11.35 33.49 6.58
N SER A 668 -12.40 32.83 6.08
CA SER A 668 -13.16 31.83 6.85
C SER A 668 -12.54 30.44 6.79
N THR A 669 -11.70 30.18 5.79
CA THR A 669 -11.01 28.90 5.54
C THR A 669 -9.50 29.08 5.50
N ASN A 670 -8.74 28.01 5.27
CA ASN A 670 -7.30 28.06 5.07
C ASN A 670 -6.90 28.53 3.66
N GLN A 671 -7.84 29.07 2.87
CA GLN A 671 -7.61 29.59 1.52
C GLN A 671 -8.22 30.98 1.35
N LEU A 672 -7.55 31.82 0.57
CA LEU A 672 -8.00 33.15 0.15
C LEU A 672 -7.64 33.36 -1.32
N PHE A 673 -8.44 34.13 -2.06
CA PHE A 673 -8.17 34.42 -3.47
C PHE A 673 -8.33 35.93 -3.74
N LEU A 674 -7.31 36.57 -4.32
CA LEU A 674 -7.30 37.99 -4.65
C LEU A 674 -7.11 38.13 -6.17
N THR A 675 -7.87 39.01 -6.80
CA THR A 675 -7.69 39.35 -8.23
C THR A 675 -7.54 40.85 -8.41
N PHE A 676 -6.63 41.27 -9.28
CA PHE A 676 -6.44 42.67 -9.68
C PHE A 676 -6.60 42.79 -11.19
N THR A 677 -7.50 43.68 -11.62
CA THR A 677 -7.76 43.93 -13.04
C THR A 677 -7.56 45.40 -13.36
N SER A 678 -6.80 45.72 -14.41
CA SER A 678 -6.68 47.09 -14.95
C SER A 678 -7.22 47.21 -16.37
N ASP A 679 -7.76 48.37 -16.71
CA ASP A 679 -8.31 48.71 -18.01
C ASP A 679 -7.24 49.29 -18.97
N ALA A 680 -7.67 49.80 -20.14
CA ALA A 680 -6.76 50.29 -21.17
C ALA A 680 -6.24 51.73 -20.93
N SER A 681 -6.62 52.37 -19.83
CA SER A 681 -6.33 53.76 -19.48
C SER A 681 -5.88 53.90 -18.02
N VAL A 682 -5.59 55.14 -17.61
CA VAL A 682 -5.20 55.59 -16.24
C VAL A 682 -4.56 54.54 -15.31
N SER A 683 -3.25 54.63 -15.13
CA SER A 683 -2.53 53.82 -14.13
C SER A 683 -2.20 54.63 -12.88
N ARG A 684 -1.99 53.92 -11.77
CA ARG A 684 -1.57 54.46 -10.47
C ARG A 684 -0.51 53.54 -9.87
N GLN A 685 0.04 53.89 -8.72
CA GLN A 685 1.11 53.13 -8.05
C GLN A 685 0.69 51.70 -7.67
N GLY A 686 -0.61 51.40 -7.56
CA GLY A 686 -1.12 50.08 -7.22
C GLY A 686 -1.14 49.83 -5.72
N PHE A 687 -0.86 48.60 -5.30
CA PHE A 687 -0.91 48.24 -3.88
C PHE A 687 0.27 47.39 -3.43
N GLU A 688 0.53 47.51 -2.14
CA GLU A 688 1.41 46.65 -1.35
C GLU A 688 0.56 46.08 -0.20
N ALA A 689 0.58 44.76 -0.05
CA ALA A 689 -0.21 44.08 0.94
C ALA A 689 0.61 43.01 1.66
N HIS A 690 0.40 42.91 2.96
CA HIS A 690 0.98 41.88 3.81
C HIS A 690 -0.07 40.83 4.13
N TYR A 691 0.31 39.56 3.99
CA TYR A 691 -0.51 38.43 4.40
C TYR A 691 0.18 37.61 5.48
N SER A 692 -0.60 37.09 6.42
CA SER A 692 -0.10 36.21 7.48
C SER A 692 -1.13 35.14 7.84
N SER A 693 -0.62 33.98 8.24
CA SER A 693 -1.39 32.89 8.80
C SER A 693 -1.77 33.26 10.22
N VAL A 694 -3.04 33.06 10.55
CA VAL A 694 -3.60 33.28 11.87
C VAL A 694 -4.27 31.99 12.30
N CYS A 695 -3.99 31.58 13.54
CA CYS A 695 -4.57 30.38 14.11
C CYS A 695 -6.10 30.52 14.33
N GLY A 696 -6.75 29.37 14.53
CA GLY A 696 -8.19 29.30 14.71
C GLY A 696 -8.98 29.35 13.41
N GLY A 697 -10.26 29.00 13.49
CA GLY A 697 -11.20 28.99 12.37
C GLY A 697 -12.42 28.11 12.63
N ARG A 698 -13.32 28.02 11.64
CA ARG A 698 -14.48 27.13 11.70
C ARG A 698 -14.20 25.87 10.88
N LEU A 699 -14.10 24.74 11.57
CA LEU A 699 -13.77 23.45 10.98
C LEU A 699 -14.99 22.54 10.88
N THR A 700 -15.00 21.64 9.90
CA THR A 700 -16.00 20.60 9.75
C THR A 700 -15.37 19.25 10.03
N ALA A 701 -15.92 18.49 10.98
CA ALA A 701 -15.50 17.13 11.25
C ALA A 701 -16.17 16.17 10.26
N GLU A 702 -15.34 15.38 9.57
CA GLU A 702 -15.77 14.32 8.66
C GLU A 702 -15.45 12.94 9.25
N SER A 703 -15.85 11.87 8.56
CA SER A 703 -15.56 10.49 8.99
C SER A 703 -14.07 10.15 8.90
N SER A 704 -13.32 10.87 8.05
CA SER A 704 -11.86 10.84 8.01
C SER A 704 -11.27 11.84 9.01
N PRO A 705 -10.16 11.50 9.68
CA PRO A 705 -9.54 12.39 10.66
C PRO A 705 -8.98 13.67 10.02
N GLY A 706 -9.34 14.82 10.60
CA GLY A 706 -8.74 16.12 10.32
C GLY A 706 -7.71 16.48 11.39
N HIS A 707 -6.82 17.44 11.10
CA HIS A 707 -5.73 17.83 11.99
C HIS A 707 -5.74 19.32 12.27
N ILE A 708 -5.39 19.69 13.50
CA ILE A 708 -5.18 21.04 14.00
C ILE A 708 -3.76 21.12 14.51
N TYR A 709 -3.07 22.18 14.10
CA TYR A 709 -1.74 22.51 14.58
C TYR A 709 -1.86 23.78 15.42
N SER A 710 -1.13 23.84 16.52
CA SER A 710 -1.08 25.02 17.40
C SER A 710 -0.61 26.28 16.67
N HIS A 711 0.26 26.13 15.67
CA HIS A 711 0.78 27.21 14.85
C HIS A 711 1.18 26.71 13.44
N ALA A 712 1.33 27.62 12.49
CA ALA A 712 1.49 27.30 11.07
C ALA A 712 2.84 26.63 10.71
N THR A 713 3.88 26.84 11.51
CA THR A 713 5.27 26.36 11.33
C THR A 713 5.65 25.28 12.34
N PHE A 714 4.68 24.47 12.79
CA PHE A 714 4.84 23.47 13.85
C PHE A 714 6.06 22.53 13.68
N SER A 715 6.49 22.23 12.45
CA SER A 715 7.72 21.46 12.18
C SER A 715 8.99 22.18 12.64
N ASP A 716 9.07 23.49 12.43
CA ASP A 716 10.33 24.25 12.38
C ASP A 716 10.49 25.24 13.54
N SER A 717 9.41 25.59 14.25
CA SER A 717 9.45 26.58 15.32
C SER A 717 8.62 26.19 16.55
N LYS A 718 8.64 27.09 17.55
CA LYS A 718 7.74 27.14 18.71
C LYS A 718 6.49 27.97 18.36
N TYR A 719 5.41 27.84 19.13
CA TYR A 719 4.23 28.70 18.94
C TYR A 719 4.56 30.16 19.28
N GLY A 720 3.74 31.10 18.80
CA GLY A 720 3.95 32.52 19.07
C GLY A 720 3.42 32.96 20.44
N LYS A 721 3.97 34.04 20.98
CA LYS A 721 3.49 34.75 22.17
C LYS A 721 2.18 35.51 21.93
N ASN A 722 1.41 35.74 22.99
CA ASN A 722 0.18 36.53 23.01
C ASN A 722 -0.85 36.07 21.95
N GLN A 723 -1.04 34.75 21.80
CA GLN A 723 -1.96 34.17 20.83
C GLN A 723 -3.27 33.76 21.49
N ASP A 724 -4.38 34.14 20.86
CA ASP A 724 -5.73 33.72 21.22
C ASP A 724 -6.35 32.97 20.03
N CYS A 725 -6.14 31.65 19.96
CA CYS A 725 -6.57 30.82 18.83
C CYS A 725 -7.86 30.09 19.14
N TRP A 726 -8.88 30.24 18.27
CA TRP A 726 -10.21 29.69 18.49
C TRP A 726 -10.61 28.77 17.35
N TRP A 727 -10.71 27.46 17.60
CA TRP A 727 -11.19 26.48 16.63
C TRP A 727 -12.58 25.97 17.01
N ARG A 728 -13.57 26.30 16.18
CA ARG A 728 -14.93 25.76 16.32
C ARG A 728 -15.12 24.62 15.33
N ILE A 729 -15.21 23.39 15.83
CA ILE A 729 -15.33 22.19 15.00
C ILE A 729 -16.78 21.70 15.06
N SER A 730 -17.39 21.48 13.90
CA SER A 730 -18.78 21.01 13.80
C SER A 730 -18.90 19.72 13.00
N ALA A 731 -19.66 18.74 13.50
CA ALA A 731 -19.97 17.50 12.79
C ALA A 731 -20.97 17.68 11.63
N ARG A 732 -21.53 18.89 11.44
CA ARG A 732 -22.66 19.23 10.53
C ARG A 732 -23.96 18.44 10.75
N SER A 733 -23.91 17.35 11.51
CA SER A 733 -25.05 16.57 11.98
C SER A 733 -25.42 16.98 13.41
N PRO A 734 -26.62 17.54 13.67
CA PRO A 734 -27.04 18.02 15.00
C PRO A 734 -26.94 17.04 16.18
N HIS A 735 -26.75 15.73 15.93
CA HIS A 735 -26.77 14.70 16.97
C HIS A 735 -25.51 13.81 16.99
N ARG A 736 -24.48 14.14 16.20
CA ARG A 736 -23.21 13.40 16.21
C ARG A 736 -22.14 14.22 16.90
N GLY A 737 -21.47 13.62 17.87
CA GLY A 737 -20.32 14.21 18.53
C GLY A 737 -19.10 14.33 17.62
N VAL A 738 -18.22 15.25 17.96
CA VAL A 738 -16.86 15.37 17.47
C VAL A 738 -15.94 14.76 18.52
N ARG A 739 -15.07 13.85 18.08
CA ARG A 739 -13.97 13.36 18.91
C ARG A 739 -12.71 14.16 18.59
N ILE A 740 -12.04 14.67 19.62
CA ILE A 740 -10.71 15.28 19.54
C ILE A 740 -9.72 14.42 20.31
N GLN A 741 -8.54 14.22 19.74
CA GLN A 741 -7.42 13.54 20.38
C GLN A 741 -6.14 14.33 20.12
N PHE A 742 -5.39 14.64 21.17
CA PHE A 742 -4.08 15.26 21.02
C PHE A 742 -3.05 14.18 20.71
N ASN A 743 -2.28 14.38 19.64
CA ASN A 743 -1.21 13.47 19.20
C ASN A 743 0.16 13.92 19.76
N SER A 744 0.30 15.21 20.05
CA SER A 744 1.47 15.87 20.67
C SER A 744 0.95 17.09 21.43
N PHE A 745 1.46 17.38 22.62
CA PHE A 745 1.03 18.52 23.43
C PHE A 745 2.19 19.00 24.32
N THR A 746 2.70 20.20 24.05
CA THR A 746 3.76 20.81 24.86
C THR A 746 3.54 22.32 24.91
N LEU A 747 3.03 22.82 26.04
CA LEU A 747 2.84 24.23 26.36
C LEU A 747 3.61 24.57 27.64
N GLU A 748 3.71 25.84 27.99
CA GLU A 748 4.26 26.27 29.27
C GLU A 748 3.57 25.54 30.44
N GLY A 749 4.35 24.97 31.35
CA GLY A 749 3.85 24.21 32.50
C GLY A 749 3.67 25.07 33.74
N GLU A 750 2.47 25.10 34.32
CA GLU A 750 2.17 25.76 35.60
C GLU A 750 1.11 24.98 36.39
N GLU A 751 1.17 24.98 37.73
CA GLU A 751 0.29 24.17 38.60
C GLU A 751 -1.21 24.43 38.41
N ARG A 752 -1.60 25.60 37.89
CA ARG A 752 -2.98 26.02 37.66
C ARG A 752 -3.27 26.39 36.21
N CYS A 753 -2.33 26.14 35.28
CA CYS A 753 -2.43 26.52 33.86
C CYS A 753 -2.91 27.97 33.66
N GLN A 754 -2.21 28.94 34.26
CA GLN A 754 -2.58 30.36 34.16
C GLN A 754 -1.85 31.13 33.05
N TYR A 755 -0.73 30.62 32.57
CA TYR A 755 0.05 31.21 31.49
C TYR A 755 -0.45 30.66 30.14
N ASP A 756 0.30 29.75 29.52
CA ASP A 756 -0.12 29.12 28.27
C ASP A 756 -1.02 27.91 28.51
N TYR A 757 -2.21 27.89 27.89
CA TYR A 757 -3.15 26.80 28.08
C TYR A 757 -4.11 26.59 26.92
N VAL A 758 -4.67 25.39 26.86
CA VAL A 758 -5.73 24.99 25.94
C VAL A 758 -6.99 24.65 26.70
N GLU A 759 -8.11 25.25 26.32
CA GLU A 759 -9.44 24.92 26.83
C GLU A 759 -10.26 24.19 25.77
N VAL A 760 -11.06 23.24 26.22
CA VAL A 760 -11.99 22.50 25.36
C VAL A 760 -13.39 22.59 25.92
N TYR A 761 -14.38 23.01 25.12
CA TYR A 761 -15.77 23.17 25.50
C TYR A 761 -16.70 22.31 24.66
N ASP A 762 -17.71 21.73 25.31
CA ASP A 762 -18.77 20.89 24.71
C ASP A 762 -19.87 21.73 24.05
N GLY A 763 -19.46 22.53 23.09
CA GLY A 763 -20.34 23.42 22.33
C GLY A 763 -19.66 24.72 21.93
N PRO A 764 -20.37 25.60 21.21
CA PRO A 764 -19.77 26.76 20.55
C PRO A 764 -19.59 28.01 21.41
N ASP A 765 -20.13 28.04 22.64
CA ASP A 765 -20.12 29.22 23.49
C ASP A 765 -19.55 28.87 24.89
N PRO A 766 -18.36 29.39 25.25
CA PRO A 766 -17.73 29.19 26.57
C PRO A 766 -18.59 29.60 27.77
N MET A 767 -19.51 30.56 27.59
CA MET A 767 -20.36 31.06 28.68
C MET A 767 -21.59 30.18 28.93
N GLN A 768 -22.01 29.41 27.94
CA GLN A 768 -23.23 28.60 27.99
C GLN A 768 -22.97 27.10 28.04
N HIS A 769 -21.80 26.65 27.59
CA HIS A 769 -21.47 25.23 27.44
C HIS A 769 -20.44 24.77 28.45
N ARG A 770 -20.48 23.47 28.74
CA ARG A 770 -19.58 22.82 29.69
C ARG A 770 -18.14 22.82 29.17
N MET A 771 -17.19 23.21 29.99
CA MET A 771 -15.76 22.98 29.75
C MET A 771 -15.41 21.52 30.09
N PHE A 772 -14.69 20.84 29.21
CA PHE A 772 -14.09 19.53 29.46
C PHE A 772 -12.87 19.64 30.38
N GLY A 773 -12.00 20.60 30.08
CA GLY A 773 -10.82 20.90 30.88
C GLY A 773 -10.01 22.05 30.31
N ARG A 774 -9.07 22.51 31.13
CA ARG A 774 -7.99 23.42 30.77
C ARG A 774 -6.68 22.65 30.93
N TYR A 775 -5.84 22.68 29.91
CA TYR A 775 -4.64 21.84 29.79
C TYR A 775 -3.43 22.73 29.49
N CYS A 776 -2.29 22.46 30.11
CA CYS A 776 -1.00 23.13 29.90
C CYS A 776 0.13 22.14 30.22
N GLY A 777 1.39 22.55 30.07
CA GLY A 777 2.54 21.66 30.25
C GLY A 777 2.69 20.63 29.12
N ASP A 778 3.27 19.50 29.44
CA ASP A 778 3.76 18.49 28.51
C ASP A 778 2.92 17.18 28.54
N GLU A 779 2.00 17.05 29.52
CA GLU A 779 1.05 15.95 29.58
C GLU A 779 -0.02 16.02 28.47
N VAL A 780 -0.07 14.98 27.62
CA VAL A 780 -1.05 14.86 26.53
C VAL A 780 -2.46 14.60 27.09
N PRO A 781 -3.46 15.47 26.80
CA PRO A 781 -4.83 15.27 27.30
C PRO A 781 -5.50 14.03 26.71
N ASP A 782 -6.34 13.37 27.53
CA ASP A 782 -7.20 12.25 27.11
C ASP A 782 -8.09 12.62 25.92
N SER A 783 -8.50 11.61 25.15
CA SER A 783 -9.40 11.85 24.01
C SER A 783 -10.77 12.35 24.47
N ILE A 784 -11.20 13.51 23.96
CA ILE A 784 -12.44 14.17 24.33
C ILE A 784 -13.49 13.88 23.26
N THR A 785 -14.70 13.54 23.67
CA THR A 785 -15.84 13.37 22.75
C THR A 785 -16.97 14.31 23.16
N SER A 786 -17.41 15.17 22.24
CA SER A 786 -18.52 16.09 22.49
C SER A 786 -19.84 15.34 22.63
N THR A 787 -20.73 15.85 23.50
CA THR A 787 -22.11 15.37 23.60
C THR A 787 -23.01 16.01 22.55
N GLY A 788 -22.65 17.23 22.11
CA GLY A 788 -23.32 17.97 21.05
C GLY A 788 -22.60 17.89 19.69
N PRO A 789 -23.16 18.54 18.66
CA PRO A 789 -22.62 18.52 17.29
C PRO A 789 -21.42 19.42 17.07
N GLU A 790 -21.01 20.16 18.10
CA GLU A 790 -19.94 21.14 18.02
C GLU A 790 -19.05 21.03 19.26
N ILE A 791 -17.77 21.29 19.06
CA ILE A 791 -16.76 21.42 20.12
C ILE A 791 -15.94 22.67 19.83
N LEU A 792 -15.57 23.40 20.88
CA LEU A 792 -14.75 24.61 20.79
C LEU A 792 -13.42 24.35 21.50
N LEU A 793 -12.34 24.55 20.77
CA LEU A 793 -10.96 24.46 21.25
C LEU A 793 -10.37 25.86 21.27
N ILE A 794 -9.81 26.29 22.40
CA ILE A 794 -9.20 27.61 22.56
C ILE A 794 -7.77 27.44 23.06
N LEU A 795 -6.78 28.00 22.35
CA LEU A 795 -5.40 28.14 22.83
C LEU A 795 -5.19 29.59 23.25
N HIS A 796 -4.66 29.78 24.44
CA HIS A 796 -4.22 31.06 24.99
C HIS A 796 -2.74 30.98 25.29
N THR A 797 -1.96 31.97 24.85
CA THR A 797 -0.53 32.10 25.19
C THR A 797 -0.20 33.50 25.70
N ASP A 798 0.77 33.62 26.60
CA ASP A 798 1.21 34.88 27.21
C ASP A 798 2.44 35.49 26.52
N ASP A 799 3.13 36.46 27.15
CA ASP A 799 4.27 37.15 26.57
C ASP A 799 5.64 36.48 26.83
N SER A 800 5.65 35.29 27.43
CA SER A 800 6.84 34.56 27.85
C SER A 800 6.85 33.09 27.39
N GLU A 801 7.92 32.36 27.76
CA GLU A 801 8.17 30.91 27.53
C GLU A 801 7.36 30.17 26.45
N GLU A 802 7.79 30.29 25.19
CA GLU A 802 7.16 29.53 24.09
C GLU A 802 7.63 28.08 24.10
N GLU A 803 6.78 27.12 23.74
CA GLU A 803 7.12 25.70 23.58
C GLU A 803 6.72 25.13 22.21
N LYS A 804 6.90 23.82 21.99
CA LYS A 804 6.65 23.19 20.69
C LYS A 804 5.18 23.26 20.27
N GLY A 805 4.24 23.37 21.22
CA GLY A 805 2.81 23.43 20.98
C GLY A 805 2.16 22.06 20.85
N PHE A 806 1.01 21.99 20.19
CA PHE A 806 0.26 20.74 20.03
C PHE A 806 -0.13 20.42 18.59
N VAL A 807 -0.41 19.14 18.35
CA VAL A 807 -1.16 18.61 17.20
C VAL A 807 -2.38 17.86 17.72
N ALA A 808 -3.57 18.25 17.27
CA ALA A 808 -4.81 17.60 17.63
C ALA A 808 -5.50 17.03 16.39
N GLU A 809 -5.88 15.76 16.46
CA GLU A 809 -6.74 15.09 15.50
C GLU A 809 -8.21 15.27 15.89
N TYR A 810 -9.07 15.56 14.93
CA TYR A 810 -10.52 15.61 15.14
C TYR A 810 -11.27 14.78 14.10
N GLN A 811 -12.34 14.10 14.52
CA GLN A 811 -13.16 13.28 13.64
C GLN A 811 -14.61 13.25 14.08
N LYS A 812 -15.51 13.02 13.12
CA LYS A 812 -16.94 12.82 13.37
C LYS A 812 -17.17 11.42 13.95
N MET A 813 -17.91 11.32 15.04
CA MET A 813 -18.23 10.01 15.62
C MET A 813 -19.09 9.17 14.66
N PRO A 814 -18.80 7.86 14.51
CA PRO A 814 -19.63 6.95 13.72
C PRO A 814 -21.01 6.83 14.35
N SER A 815 -22.04 6.72 13.51
CA SER A 815 -23.42 6.58 13.98
C SER A 815 -23.63 5.20 14.63
N SER A 816 -24.26 5.20 15.80
CA SER A 816 -24.64 3.95 16.50
C SER A 816 -25.74 3.16 15.78
N LEU A 817 -26.51 3.80 14.90
CA LEU A 817 -27.66 3.22 14.19
C LEU A 817 -27.33 2.70 12.79
N ALA A 818 -26.08 2.83 12.32
CA ALA A 818 -25.70 2.43 10.96
C ALA A 818 -25.94 0.93 10.68
N ASN A 819 -25.94 0.06 11.69
CA ASN A 819 -26.16 -1.38 11.57
C ASN A 819 -27.28 -1.91 12.50
N TRP A 820 -28.32 -1.12 12.73
CA TRP A 820 -29.36 -1.47 13.72
C TRP A 820 -30.15 -2.74 13.39
N MET A 821 -30.41 -3.06 12.11
CA MET A 821 -31.12 -4.29 11.75
C MET A 821 -30.29 -5.53 12.09
N ALA A 822 -28.96 -5.44 11.98
CA ALA A 822 -28.03 -6.49 12.40
C ALA A 822 -28.01 -6.73 13.91
N GLN A 823 -28.31 -5.69 14.70
CA GLN A 823 -28.32 -5.72 16.16
C GLN A 823 -29.66 -6.18 16.74
N LEU A 824 -30.70 -6.39 15.92
CA LEU A 824 -31.99 -6.88 16.39
C LEU A 824 -31.90 -8.30 16.97
N PRO A 825 -32.63 -8.60 18.06
CA PRO A 825 -32.77 -9.95 18.59
C PRO A 825 -33.29 -10.96 17.53
N PRO A 826 -32.86 -12.23 17.58
CA PRO A 826 -33.27 -13.26 16.61
C PRO A 826 -34.79 -13.48 16.51
N GLU A 827 -35.55 -13.17 17.56
CA GLU A 827 -37.01 -13.27 17.57
C GLU A 827 -37.66 -12.23 16.66
N LEU A 828 -37.03 -11.06 16.48
CA LEU A 828 -37.50 -9.99 15.61
C LEU A 828 -37.04 -10.18 14.17
N THR A 829 -35.81 -10.65 13.95
CA THR A 829 -35.25 -10.85 12.60
C THR A 829 -35.97 -11.96 11.81
N ARG A 830 -36.65 -12.88 12.50
CA ARG A 830 -37.51 -13.93 11.90
C ARG A 830 -38.95 -13.49 11.64
N ARG A 831 -39.40 -12.34 12.16
CA ARG A 831 -40.73 -11.81 11.85
C ARG A 831 -40.78 -11.28 10.42
N PRO A 832 -41.97 -11.22 9.79
CA PRO A 832 -42.11 -10.54 8.51
C PRO A 832 -41.59 -9.10 8.58
N ILE A 833 -40.81 -8.67 7.60
CA ILE A 833 -40.21 -7.32 7.56
C ILE A 833 -41.28 -6.22 7.61
N CYS A 834 -42.48 -6.48 7.09
CA CYS A 834 -43.64 -5.59 7.16
C CYS A 834 -44.23 -5.40 8.57
N SER A 835 -43.75 -6.15 9.57
CA SER A 835 -44.10 -5.98 10.99
C SER A 835 -43.08 -5.16 11.80
N LEU A 836 -41.91 -4.90 11.21
CA LEU A 836 -40.87 -4.07 11.81
C LEU A 836 -41.23 -2.59 11.68
N LYS A 837 -40.81 -1.78 12.65
CA LYS A 837 -40.95 -0.33 12.67
C LYS A 837 -39.68 0.24 12.06
N ILE A 838 -39.80 0.75 10.85
CA ILE A 838 -38.69 1.15 9.99
C ILE A 838 -38.72 2.67 9.82
N PRO A 839 -37.66 3.38 10.22
CA PRO A 839 -37.53 4.80 9.91
C PRO A 839 -37.37 5.00 8.41
N GLY A 840 -38.15 5.93 7.87
CA GLY A 840 -38.12 6.32 6.47
C GLY A 840 -37.95 7.82 6.30
N SER A 841 -37.47 8.23 5.13
CA SER A 841 -37.22 9.63 4.80
C SER A 841 -38.13 10.07 3.65
N HIS A 842 -38.91 11.14 3.87
CA HIS A 842 -39.76 11.73 2.84
C HIS A 842 -38.91 12.53 1.83
N ASP A 843 -39.16 12.33 0.54
CA ASP A 843 -38.41 12.94 -0.57
C ASP A 843 -36.89 12.85 -0.34
N SER A 844 -36.36 11.65 -0.14
CA SER A 844 -35.04 11.41 0.49
C SER A 844 -33.85 12.09 -0.22
N GLY A 845 -33.97 12.45 -1.49
CA GLY A 845 -32.92 13.17 -2.23
C GLY A 845 -33.00 14.69 -2.21
N ALA A 846 -34.07 15.27 -1.67
CA ALA A 846 -34.36 16.70 -1.72
C ALA A 846 -33.60 17.47 -0.63
N THR A 847 -32.29 17.61 -0.86
CA THR A 847 -31.34 18.27 0.05
C THR A 847 -30.93 19.65 -0.44
N GLN A 848 -29.94 20.28 0.21
CA GLN A 848 -29.36 21.54 -0.26
C GLN A 848 -28.73 21.46 -1.66
N SER A 849 -28.51 20.26 -2.22
CA SER A 849 -28.01 20.07 -3.59
C SER A 849 -29.02 20.40 -4.69
N LEU A 850 -30.29 20.69 -4.35
CA LEU A 850 -31.28 21.19 -5.31
C LEU A 850 -30.75 22.44 -6.05
N ASN A 851 -30.83 22.42 -7.37
CA ASN A 851 -30.18 23.41 -8.24
C ASN A 851 -31.16 24.50 -8.69
N PRO A 852 -31.09 25.73 -8.13
CA PRO A 852 -31.98 26.82 -8.50
C PRO A 852 -31.61 27.46 -9.85
N LYS A 853 -30.47 27.07 -10.46
CA LYS A 853 -30.09 27.51 -11.82
C LYS A 853 -30.86 26.76 -12.90
N LEU A 854 -31.35 25.56 -12.61
CA LEU A 854 -32.24 24.79 -13.48
C LEU A 854 -33.70 25.25 -13.36
N PRO A 855 -34.56 25.02 -14.37
CA PRO A 855 -35.97 25.35 -14.27
C PRO A 855 -36.66 24.53 -13.17
N VAL A 856 -37.81 25.03 -12.71
CA VAL A 856 -38.69 24.30 -11.79
C VAL A 856 -39.09 22.98 -12.43
N ALA A 857 -38.98 21.88 -11.67
CA ALA A 857 -39.25 20.52 -12.11
C ALA A 857 -40.76 20.30 -12.35
N ASN A 858 -41.09 19.21 -13.04
CA ASN A 858 -42.46 18.95 -13.52
C ASN A 858 -43.37 18.29 -12.49
N ASP A 859 -42.88 18.03 -11.28
CA ASP A 859 -43.70 17.68 -10.12
C ASP A 859 -44.55 18.85 -9.63
N GLU A 860 -44.24 20.08 -10.07
CA GLU A 860 -44.96 21.29 -9.70
C GLU A 860 -45.97 21.78 -10.75
N SER A 861 -47.00 22.47 -10.25
CA SER A 861 -48.06 23.04 -11.09
C SER A 861 -47.53 24.02 -12.14
N ALA A 862 -48.23 24.14 -13.28
CA ALA A 862 -47.84 25.05 -14.36
C ALA A 862 -47.72 26.52 -13.89
N SER A 863 -48.50 26.91 -12.89
CA SER A 863 -48.46 28.26 -12.29
C SER A 863 -47.15 28.53 -11.55
N ILE A 864 -46.67 27.57 -10.75
CA ILE A 864 -45.40 27.68 -10.01
C ILE A 864 -44.22 27.64 -10.98
N ARG A 865 -44.26 26.75 -11.99
CA ARG A 865 -43.25 26.72 -13.06
C ARG A 865 -43.14 28.03 -13.84
N ARG A 866 -44.27 28.72 -14.06
CA ARG A 866 -44.29 30.04 -14.72
C ARG A 866 -43.64 31.13 -13.85
N LEU A 867 -43.95 31.15 -12.56
CA LEU A 867 -43.35 32.10 -11.59
C LEU A 867 -41.85 31.84 -11.39
N GLY A 868 -41.44 30.57 -11.43
CA GLY A 868 -40.06 30.12 -11.33
C GLY A 868 -39.13 30.48 -12.50
N LYS A 869 -39.60 31.21 -13.52
CA LYS A 869 -38.71 31.79 -14.55
C LYS A 869 -37.73 32.80 -13.95
N ALA A 870 -38.13 33.51 -12.90
CA ALA A 870 -37.28 34.45 -12.21
C ALA A 870 -36.26 33.73 -11.28
N PRO A 871 -34.94 34.02 -11.39
CA PRO A 871 -33.93 33.41 -10.53
C PRO A 871 -34.16 33.64 -9.03
N CYS A 872 -34.67 34.81 -8.63
CA CYS A 872 -34.98 35.11 -7.24
C CYS A 872 -36.11 34.23 -6.67
N VAL A 873 -37.12 33.92 -7.49
CA VAL A 873 -38.23 33.03 -7.11
C VAL A 873 -37.73 31.61 -6.92
N ARG A 874 -36.83 31.11 -7.79
CA ARG A 874 -36.22 29.78 -7.64
C ARG A 874 -35.38 29.64 -6.38
N ARG A 875 -34.67 30.70 -5.96
CA ARG A 875 -33.97 30.72 -4.66
C ARG A 875 -34.96 30.64 -3.49
N GLY A 876 -36.14 31.27 -3.61
CA GLY A 876 -37.22 31.16 -2.63
C GLY A 876 -37.81 29.75 -2.58
N ILE A 877 -38.15 29.17 -3.74
CA ILE A 877 -38.65 27.79 -3.88
C ILE A 877 -37.67 26.80 -3.23
N LYS A 878 -36.37 26.92 -3.50
CA LYS A 878 -35.34 26.05 -2.92
C LYS A 878 -35.44 25.97 -1.39
N ARG A 879 -35.70 27.07 -0.69
CA ARG A 879 -35.78 27.08 0.79
C ARG A 879 -36.95 26.26 1.34
N TRP A 880 -37.99 26.09 0.55
CA TRP A 880 -39.20 25.35 0.91
C TRP A 880 -39.25 23.94 0.31
N ALA A 881 -38.45 23.69 -0.72
CA ALA A 881 -38.31 22.41 -1.39
C ALA A 881 -37.27 21.48 -0.74
N VAL A 882 -36.40 21.99 0.15
CA VAL A 882 -35.50 21.13 0.93
C VAL A 882 -36.33 20.43 2.02
N THR A 883 -36.36 19.10 2.00
CA THR A 883 -37.02 18.24 3.01
C THR A 883 -36.02 17.46 3.85
N GLN A 884 -34.78 17.29 3.37
CA GLN A 884 -33.71 16.59 4.11
C GLN A 884 -32.47 17.47 4.27
N SER A 885 -31.79 17.36 5.42
CA SER A 885 -30.51 18.04 5.65
C SER A 885 -29.29 17.20 5.30
N TYR A 886 -29.48 15.90 5.08
CA TYR A 886 -28.43 14.88 4.96
C TYR A 886 -28.38 14.30 3.56
N SER A 887 -27.19 13.88 3.09
CA SER A 887 -27.06 13.04 1.90
C SER A 887 -27.75 11.68 2.09
N ILE A 888 -27.87 10.88 1.03
CA ILE A 888 -28.49 9.56 1.14
C ILE A 888 -27.63 8.66 2.03
N ARG A 889 -26.31 8.69 1.87
CA ARG A 889 -25.40 7.97 2.77
C ARG A 889 -25.60 8.38 4.23
N GLU A 890 -25.68 9.67 4.51
CA GLU A 890 -25.87 10.17 5.88
C GLU A 890 -27.22 9.77 6.47
N GLN A 891 -28.30 9.76 5.68
CA GLN A 891 -29.61 9.29 6.10
C GLN A 891 -29.56 7.80 6.49
N LEU A 892 -28.91 6.96 5.67
CA LEU A 892 -28.71 5.54 5.99
C LEU A 892 -27.91 5.36 7.28
N ASP A 893 -26.84 6.13 7.48
CA ASP A 893 -26.08 6.08 8.73
C ASP A 893 -26.95 6.47 9.94
N THR A 894 -27.90 7.41 9.80
CA THR A 894 -28.82 7.78 10.91
C THR A 894 -29.89 6.72 11.24
N GLY A 895 -29.96 5.61 10.50
CA GLY A 895 -30.88 4.50 10.75
C GLY A 895 -32.04 4.39 9.76
N VAL A 896 -32.16 5.32 8.80
CA VAL A 896 -33.18 5.26 7.73
C VAL A 896 -32.97 4.01 6.88
N ARG A 897 -34.06 3.28 6.61
CA ARG A 897 -34.06 2.11 5.71
C ARG A 897 -35.19 2.13 4.68
N TYR A 898 -36.03 3.17 4.68
CA TYR A 898 -37.00 3.42 3.64
C TYR A 898 -36.71 4.77 2.97
N LEU A 899 -36.48 4.74 1.66
CA LEU A 899 -36.16 5.92 0.86
C LEU A 899 -37.30 6.20 -0.12
N ASP A 900 -37.96 7.35 0.03
CA ASP A 900 -39.00 7.84 -0.88
C ASP A 900 -38.37 8.73 -1.97
N LEU A 901 -38.27 8.20 -3.19
CA LEU A 901 -37.60 8.88 -4.30
C LEU A 901 -38.59 9.37 -5.36
N ARG A 902 -38.53 10.67 -5.62
CA ARG A 902 -39.11 11.29 -6.81
C ARG A 902 -38.06 11.42 -7.89
N VAL A 903 -38.28 10.76 -9.02
CA VAL A 903 -37.31 10.71 -10.12
C VAL A 903 -37.89 11.35 -11.36
N SER A 904 -37.10 12.17 -12.04
CA SER A 904 -37.43 12.73 -13.34
C SER A 904 -36.37 12.39 -14.38
N TYR A 905 -36.82 12.23 -15.62
CA TYR A 905 -35.96 12.21 -16.79
C TYR A 905 -35.90 13.63 -17.41
N PRO A 906 -34.85 14.42 -17.14
CA PRO A 906 -34.81 15.83 -17.51
C PRO A 906 -34.88 16.01 -19.03
N PRO A 907 -35.43 17.14 -19.53
CA PRO A 907 -35.41 17.47 -20.95
C PRO A 907 -33.99 17.48 -21.54
N GLU A 908 -33.85 17.16 -22.83
CA GLU A 908 -32.56 17.04 -23.54
C GLU A 908 -31.62 18.24 -23.34
N LYS A 909 -32.15 19.47 -23.27
CA LYS A 909 -31.36 20.69 -23.04
C LYS A 909 -30.66 20.77 -21.69
N ILE A 910 -31.09 19.98 -20.71
CA ILE A 910 -30.54 19.91 -19.35
C ILE A 910 -29.69 18.64 -19.18
N ARG A 911 -29.84 17.69 -20.10
CA ARG A 911 -29.36 16.32 -19.97
C ARG A 911 -27.92 16.19 -20.46
N GLU A 912 -27.09 15.52 -19.68
CA GLU A 912 -25.67 15.28 -20.04
C GLU A 912 -25.48 13.96 -20.80
N SER A 913 -26.33 12.96 -20.57
CA SER A 913 -26.27 11.63 -21.21
C SER A 913 -27.65 10.95 -21.28
N SER A 914 -27.77 9.86 -22.03
CA SER A 914 -29.02 9.07 -22.10
C SER A 914 -29.43 8.39 -20.79
N SER A 915 -28.54 8.33 -19.79
CA SER A 915 -28.78 7.75 -18.46
C SER A 915 -28.83 8.79 -17.33
N ASP A 916 -28.99 10.09 -17.66
CA ASP A 916 -29.03 11.18 -16.68
C ASP A 916 -30.41 11.31 -16.01
N PHE A 917 -30.73 10.38 -15.12
CA PHE A 917 -31.90 10.43 -14.24
C PHE A 917 -31.59 11.28 -13.00
N ARG A 918 -32.52 12.15 -12.60
CA ARG A 918 -32.30 13.07 -11.47
C ARG A 918 -33.42 13.00 -10.46
N LEU A 919 -33.06 13.15 -9.19
CA LEU A 919 -34.04 13.34 -8.12
C LEU A 919 -34.64 14.74 -8.21
N ILE A 920 -35.92 14.88 -7.89
CA ILE A 920 -36.62 16.17 -7.93
C ILE A 920 -37.48 16.40 -6.69
N HIS A 921 -37.58 17.65 -6.29
CA HIS A 921 -38.67 18.15 -5.45
C HIS A 921 -38.76 19.65 -5.68
N ALA A 922 -39.74 20.08 -6.48
CA ALA A 922 -39.89 21.39 -7.12
C ALA A 922 -38.71 21.88 -8.00
N LEU A 923 -37.49 21.41 -7.76
CA LEU A 923 -36.26 21.71 -8.47
C LEU A 923 -35.49 20.41 -8.73
N TYR A 924 -34.58 20.43 -9.70
CA TYR A 924 -33.70 19.30 -10.00
C TYR A 924 -32.57 19.19 -8.97
N GLY A 925 -32.36 17.98 -8.46
CA GLY A 925 -31.34 17.62 -7.50
C GLY A 925 -30.24 16.71 -8.07
N PRO A 926 -29.66 15.83 -7.24
CA PRO A 926 -28.54 14.98 -7.63
C PRO A 926 -28.97 13.90 -8.63
N LYS A 927 -27.98 13.34 -9.35
CA LYS A 927 -28.19 12.21 -10.24
C LYS A 927 -28.54 10.96 -9.43
N LEU A 928 -29.49 10.17 -9.94
CA LEU A 928 -29.90 8.91 -9.31
C LEU A 928 -28.73 7.92 -9.23
N GLN A 929 -27.84 7.92 -10.21
CA GLN A 929 -26.64 7.08 -10.20
C GLN A 929 -25.82 7.28 -8.92
N ASN A 930 -25.47 8.52 -8.59
CA ASN A 930 -24.68 8.84 -7.39
C ASN A 930 -25.39 8.35 -6.12
N VAL A 931 -26.71 8.49 -6.08
CA VAL A 931 -27.54 8.04 -4.95
C VAL A 931 -27.50 6.53 -4.79
N LEU A 932 -27.61 5.78 -5.88
CA LEU A 932 -27.53 4.32 -5.85
C LEU A 932 -26.12 3.81 -5.52
N GLU A 933 -25.08 4.51 -5.97
CA GLU A 933 -23.68 4.22 -5.61
C GLU A 933 -23.42 4.44 -4.11
N GLU A 934 -23.90 5.55 -3.53
CA GLU A 934 -23.88 5.80 -2.07
C GLU A 934 -24.59 4.68 -1.29
N MET A 935 -25.72 4.18 -1.79
CA MET A 935 -26.44 3.05 -1.20
C MET A 935 -25.64 1.74 -1.28
N VAL A 936 -24.98 1.45 -2.40
CA VAL A 936 -24.18 0.24 -2.57
C VAL A 936 -22.98 0.25 -1.62
N ASP A 937 -22.29 1.38 -1.50
CA ASP A 937 -21.19 1.57 -0.54
C ASP A 937 -21.65 1.32 0.92
N PHE A 938 -22.83 1.82 1.27
CA PHE A 938 -23.45 1.52 2.56
C PHE A 938 -23.72 0.02 2.78
N LEU A 939 -24.25 -0.66 1.78
CA LEU A 939 -24.55 -2.10 1.87
C LEU A 939 -23.31 -2.99 1.89
N GLN A 940 -22.18 -2.55 1.30
CA GLN A 940 -20.90 -3.25 1.35
C GLN A 940 -20.30 -3.22 2.77
N THR A 941 -20.38 -2.08 3.43
CA THR A 941 -19.90 -1.88 4.81
C THR A 941 -20.83 -2.50 5.86
N ASN A 942 -22.14 -2.53 5.61
CA ASN A 942 -23.15 -2.98 6.57
C ASN A 942 -23.92 -4.22 6.09
N ARG A 943 -23.23 -5.38 5.99
CA ARG A 943 -23.69 -6.64 5.35
C ARG A 943 -24.98 -7.30 5.88
N LYS A 944 -25.62 -6.78 6.93
CA LYS A 944 -26.92 -7.26 7.46
C LYS A 944 -28.04 -6.21 7.43
N GLU A 945 -27.84 -5.08 6.75
CA GLU A 945 -28.89 -4.07 6.56
C GLU A 945 -29.73 -4.29 5.30
N VAL A 946 -31.02 -3.95 5.33
CA VAL A 946 -31.93 -4.06 4.18
C VAL A 946 -32.57 -2.71 3.88
N ILE A 947 -32.58 -2.28 2.62
CA ILE A 947 -33.16 -1.00 2.20
C ILE A 947 -34.43 -1.22 1.38
N LEU A 948 -35.47 -0.45 1.69
CA LEU A 948 -36.70 -0.32 0.93
C LEU A 948 -36.59 0.94 0.07
N LEU A 949 -36.58 0.77 -1.25
CA LEU A 949 -36.47 1.84 -2.23
C LEU A 949 -37.84 2.06 -2.88
N ASP A 950 -38.49 3.16 -2.54
CA ASP A 950 -39.77 3.55 -3.14
C ASP A 950 -39.55 4.48 -4.34
N MET A 951 -39.95 4.03 -5.52
CA MET A 951 -39.85 4.78 -6.78
C MET A 951 -41.22 5.03 -7.40
N ASN A 952 -42.27 5.14 -6.59
CA ASN A 952 -43.64 5.33 -7.05
C ASN A 952 -43.88 6.68 -7.74
N HIS A 953 -42.97 7.64 -7.61
CA HIS A 953 -43.09 8.99 -8.15
C HIS A 953 -42.12 9.24 -9.32
N LEU A 954 -42.55 8.81 -10.51
CA LEU A 954 -41.81 9.01 -11.76
C LEU A 954 -42.42 10.15 -12.60
N TYR A 955 -41.59 11.12 -13.00
CA TYR A 955 -42.00 12.29 -13.78
C TYR A 955 -41.26 12.35 -15.12
N ASP A 956 -41.99 12.67 -16.19
CA ASP A 956 -41.44 12.72 -17.55
C ASP A 956 -40.93 11.36 -18.08
N PHE A 957 -41.60 10.26 -17.71
CA PHE A 957 -41.30 8.91 -18.17
C PHE A 957 -42.31 8.41 -19.19
N ASP A 958 -41.80 7.83 -20.29
CA ASP A 958 -42.53 6.92 -21.16
C ASP A 958 -42.04 5.47 -20.95
N VAL A 959 -42.60 4.52 -21.71
CA VAL A 959 -42.29 3.08 -21.57
C VAL A 959 -40.81 2.79 -21.83
N ASP A 960 -40.21 3.42 -22.84
CA ASP A 960 -38.80 3.20 -23.21
C ASP A 960 -37.85 3.79 -22.17
N THR A 961 -38.17 5.00 -21.69
CA THR A 961 -37.41 5.68 -20.64
C THR A 961 -37.46 4.90 -19.32
N TYR A 962 -38.60 4.30 -18.99
CA TYR A 962 -38.73 3.44 -17.81
C TYR A 962 -37.85 2.18 -17.93
N ALA A 963 -37.78 1.57 -19.12
CA ALA A 963 -36.89 0.44 -19.37
C ALA A 963 -35.40 0.81 -19.17
N LEU A 964 -34.99 2.02 -19.60
CA LEU A 964 -33.63 2.53 -19.34
C LEU A 964 -33.36 2.70 -17.83
N LEU A 965 -34.30 3.31 -17.10
CA LEU A 965 -34.18 3.48 -15.65
C LEU A 965 -34.02 2.14 -14.92
N LYS A 966 -34.86 1.16 -15.27
CA LYS A 966 -34.79 -0.19 -14.72
C LYS A 966 -33.42 -0.82 -14.96
N ASN A 967 -32.90 -0.75 -16.19
CA ASN A 967 -31.60 -1.31 -16.53
C ASN A 967 -30.47 -0.64 -15.73
N GLU A 968 -30.54 0.68 -15.52
CA GLU A 968 -29.54 1.39 -14.73
C GLU A 968 -29.58 0.98 -13.25
N ILE A 969 -30.78 0.81 -12.66
CA ILE A 969 -30.95 0.32 -11.29
C ILE A 969 -30.36 -1.10 -11.15
N ILE A 970 -30.69 -2.02 -12.05
CA ILE A 970 -30.21 -3.41 -12.01
C ILE A 970 -28.70 -3.46 -12.19
N LYS A 971 -28.15 -2.64 -13.09
CA LYS A 971 -26.71 -2.53 -13.34
C LYS A 971 -25.94 -2.08 -12.10
N ILE A 972 -26.45 -1.08 -11.37
CA ILE A 972 -25.76 -0.53 -10.19
C ILE A 972 -25.95 -1.42 -8.96
N LEU A 973 -27.21 -1.79 -8.64
CA LEU A 973 -27.50 -2.58 -7.44
C LEU A 973 -27.08 -4.06 -7.59
N GLY A 974 -27.11 -4.58 -8.81
CA GLY A 974 -26.87 -5.99 -9.12
C GLY A 974 -28.09 -6.87 -8.84
N ASN A 975 -28.41 -7.77 -9.78
CA ASN A 975 -29.60 -8.62 -9.71
C ASN A 975 -29.68 -9.47 -8.42
N ALA A 976 -28.54 -9.98 -7.94
CA ALA A 976 -28.48 -10.84 -6.76
C ALA A 976 -28.86 -10.13 -5.44
N ARG A 977 -28.79 -8.79 -5.39
CA ARG A 977 -29.14 -8.03 -4.18
C ARG A 977 -30.62 -7.63 -4.13
N ILE A 978 -31.33 -7.66 -5.26
CA ILE A 978 -32.73 -7.22 -5.35
C ILE A 978 -33.66 -8.38 -5.02
N CYS A 979 -34.57 -8.17 -4.08
CA CYS A 979 -35.55 -9.15 -3.64
C CYS A 979 -36.73 -9.21 -4.65
N PRO A 980 -36.97 -10.34 -5.34
CA PRO A 980 -38.08 -10.46 -6.28
C PRO A 980 -39.46 -10.53 -5.58
N VAL A 981 -40.55 -10.36 -6.34
CA VAL A 981 -41.94 -10.40 -5.86
C VAL A 981 -42.46 -11.81 -5.58
N ASN A 982 -42.01 -12.82 -6.36
CA ASN A 982 -42.56 -14.18 -6.33
C ASN A 982 -42.01 -15.03 -5.17
N LEU A 983 -42.18 -14.56 -3.95
CA LEU A 983 -41.56 -15.12 -2.75
C LEU A 983 -42.59 -15.75 -1.79
N PRO A 984 -42.14 -16.62 -0.85
CA PRO A 984 -43.03 -17.26 0.13
C PRO A 984 -43.81 -16.23 0.93
N SER A 985 -44.96 -16.64 1.46
CA SER A 985 -45.91 -15.76 2.13
C SER A 985 -45.31 -14.90 3.26
N LYS A 986 -44.17 -15.23 3.87
CA LYS A 986 -43.53 -14.41 4.91
C LYS A 986 -42.08 -14.10 4.58
N ILE A 987 -41.77 -12.85 4.22
CA ILE A 987 -40.39 -12.38 4.02
C ILE A 987 -39.86 -11.77 5.31
N SER A 988 -38.81 -12.33 5.89
CA SER A 988 -38.13 -11.85 7.09
C SER A 988 -36.72 -11.32 6.77
N LEU A 989 -36.09 -10.59 7.71
CA LEU A 989 -34.70 -10.15 7.55
C LEU A 989 -33.75 -11.34 7.40
N ASP A 990 -33.94 -12.39 8.20
CA ASP A 990 -33.13 -13.62 8.18
C ASP A 990 -33.24 -14.34 6.82
N TYR A 991 -34.46 -14.38 6.24
CA TYR A 991 -34.69 -14.91 4.90
C TYR A 991 -33.93 -14.09 3.84
N MET A 992 -34.00 -12.77 3.90
CA MET A 992 -33.31 -11.88 2.96
C MET A 992 -31.79 -12.07 3.06
N TRP A 993 -31.23 -12.11 4.26
CA TRP A 993 -29.79 -12.33 4.47
C TRP A 993 -29.30 -13.67 3.94
N THR A 994 -30.05 -14.75 4.21
CA THR A 994 -29.69 -16.11 3.77
C THR A 994 -29.67 -16.24 2.25
N ASN A 995 -30.57 -15.53 1.56
CA ASN A 995 -30.66 -15.56 0.10
C ASN A 995 -29.84 -14.44 -0.58
N GLY A 996 -29.10 -13.63 0.18
CA GLY A 996 -28.28 -12.55 -0.35
C GLY A 996 -29.05 -11.30 -0.78
N TYR A 997 -30.36 -11.22 -0.51
CA TYR A 997 -31.20 -10.07 -0.80
C TYR A 997 -30.97 -8.94 0.21
N ARG A 998 -30.90 -7.71 -0.29
CA ARG A 998 -30.52 -6.50 0.46
C ARG A 998 -31.39 -5.29 0.15
N VAL A 999 -32.07 -5.30 -1.00
CA VAL A 999 -32.90 -4.19 -1.45
C VAL A 999 -34.26 -4.70 -1.93
N ILE A 1000 -35.33 -4.02 -1.54
CA ILE A 1000 -36.67 -4.17 -2.13
C ILE A 1000 -36.95 -2.89 -2.92
N VAL A 1001 -37.26 -3.00 -4.21
CA VAL A 1001 -37.55 -1.85 -5.07
C VAL A 1001 -39.03 -1.85 -5.41
N PHE A 1002 -39.73 -0.77 -5.07
CA PHE A 1002 -41.14 -0.56 -5.41
C PHE A 1002 -41.27 0.35 -6.63
N SER A 1003 -42.17 0.00 -7.54
CA SER A 1003 -42.37 0.72 -8.81
C SER A 1003 -43.87 0.86 -9.15
N PRO A 1004 -44.27 1.96 -9.82
CA PRO A 1004 -45.65 2.16 -10.25
C PRO A 1004 -46.00 1.37 -11.51
N VAL A 1005 -45.01 0.82 -12.23
CA VAL A 1005 -45.22 0.04 -13.46
C VAL A 1005 -45.16 -1.44 -13.15
N ASN A 1006 -46.26 -2.16 -13.41
CA ASN A 1006 -46.29 -3.62 -13.31
C ASN A 1006 -45.38 -4.22 -14.41
N ASP A 1007 -44.35 -4.94 -13.99
CA ASP A 1007 -43.29 -5.45 -14.86
C ASP A 1007 -43.36 -6.98 -14.97
N GLU A 1008 -43.12 -7.53 -16.17
CA GLU A 1008 -43.08 -8.98 -16.41
C GLU A 1008 -41.90 -9.67 -15.71
N SER A 1009 -40.82 -8.94 -15.40
CA SER A 1009 -39.58 -9.51 -14.83
C SER A 1009 -39.67 -9.94 -13.37
N THR A 1010 -40.77 -9.65 -12.66
CA THR A 1010 -41.02 -10.03 -11.25
C THR A 1010 -39.99 -9.51 -10.23
N LEU A 1011 -39.02 -8.70 -10.64
CA LEU A 1011 -37.95 -8.16 -9.78
C LEU A 1011 -38.40 -6.95 -8.95
N PHE A 1012 -39.26 -6.09 -9.51
CA PHE A 1012 -39.73 -4.88 -8.83
C PHE A 1012 -41.14 -5.10 -8.29
N TRP A 1013 -41.37 -4.59 -7.08
CA TRP A 1013 -42.60 -4.76 -6.34
C TRP A 1013 -43.64 -3.73 -6.78
N PRO A 1014 -44.90 -4.14 -7.01
CA PRO A 1014 -45.94 -3.19 -7.38
C PRO A 1014 -46.23 -2.23 -6.23
N CYS A 1015 -46.51 -0.97 -6.58
CA CYS A 1015 -46.82 0.10 -5.61
C CYS A 1015 -48.01 -0.23 -4.68
N THR A 1016 -48.92 -1.11 -5.10
CA THR A 1016 -50.06 -1.57 -4.30
C THR A 1016 -49.65 -2.35 -3.05
N LEU A 1017 -48.43 -2.90 -3.00
CA LEU A 1017 -47.89 -3.59 -1.83
C LEU A 1017 -47.29 -2.65 -0.79
N ILE A 1018 -47.14 -1.35 -1.09
CA ILE A 1018 -46.65 -0.34 -0.15
C ILE A 1018 -47.51 0.93 -0.17
N PRO A 1019 -48.81 0.85 0.19
CA PRO A 1019 -49.65 2.03 0.33
C PRO A 1019 -48.98 3.11 1.19
N SER A 1020 -48.91 4.30 0.61
CA SER A 1020 -48.33 5.51 1.19
C SER A 1020 -49.31 6.68 1.04
N PRO A 1021 -50.39 6.72 1.85
CA PRO A 1021 -51.41 7.76 1.76
C PRO A 1021 -50.81 9.14 2.09
N TRP A 1022 -51.11 10.12 1.25
CA TRP A 1022 -50.62 11.49 1.43
C TRP A 1022 -51.59 12.32 2.29
N PRO A 1023 -51.20 12.80 3.49
CA PRO A 1023 -52.11 13.48 4.42
C PRO A 1023 -52.63 14.84 3.92
N ASN A 1024 -51.88 15.49 3.01
CA ASN A 1024 -52.24 16.76 2.36
C ASN A 1024 -52.84 17.82 3.31
N THR A 1025 -52.16 18.10 4.42
CA THR A 1025 -52.59 19.09 5.42
C THR A 1025 -51.42 19.93 5.91
N ASN A 1026 -51.68 21.20 6.21
CA ASN A 1026 -50.72 22.12 6.83
C ASN A 1026 -50.97 22.31 8.35
N LYS A 1027 -51.89 21.54 8.95
CA LYS A 1027 -52.28 21.63 10.37
C LYS A 1027 -51.93 20.35 11.13
N ILE A 1028 -51.19 20.49 12.23
CA ILE A 1028 -50.71 19.35 13.03
C ILE A 1028 -51.83 18.49 13.64
N ASN A 1029 -52.89 19.10 14.18
CA ASN A 1029 -54.00 18.32 14.76
C ASN A 1029 -54.74 17.49 13.70
N SER A 1030 -54.88 18.04 12.49
CA SER A 1030 -55.48 17.31 11.36
C SER A 1030 -54.57 16.18 10.89
N LEU A 1031 -53.24 16.39 10.89
CA LEU A 1031 -52.27 15.34 10.56
C LEU A 1031 -52.40 14.15 11.52
N LEU A 1032 -52.40 14.40 12.84
CA LEU A 1032 -52.55 13.34 13.84
C LEU A 1032 -53.88 12.58 13.72
N GLN A 1033 -54.98 13.28 13.41
CA GLN A 1033 -56.28 12.63 13.15
C GLN A 1033 -56.27 11.74 11.91
N ILE A 1034 -55.59 12.17 10.84
CA ILE A 1034 -55.44 11.38 9.61
C ILE A 1034 -54.63 10.12 9.90
N LEU A 1035 -53.47 10.26 10.55
CA LEU A 1035 -52.63 9.12 10.94
C LEU A 1035 -53.37 8.11 11.82
N GLU A 1036 -54.16 8.59 12.78
CA GLU A 1036 -54.99 7.73 13.64
C GLU A 1036 -56.06 6.97 12.83
N SER A 1037 -56.75 7.67 11.92
CA SER A 1037 -57.78 7.10 11.06
C SER A 1037 -57.19 6.07 10.07
N GLU A 1038 -56.00 6.31 9.55
CA GLU A 1038 -55.29 5.37 8.67
C GLU A 1038 -55.02 4.05 9.40
N LEU A 1039 -54.56 4.11 10.65
CA LEU A 1039 -54.35 2.92 11.48
C LEU A 1039 -55.65 2.20 11.85
N ASP A 1040 -56.77 2.90 11.99
CA ASP A 1040 -58.08 2.29 12.27
C ASP A 1040 -58.60 1.48 11.07
N THR A 1041 -58.39 1.99 9.85
CA THR A 1041 -58.79 1.30 8.62
C THR A 1041 -57.87 0.12 8.25
N ARG A 1042 -56.69 0.02 8.85
CA ARG A 1042 -55.73 -1.07 8.61
C ARG A 1042 -56.14 -2.37 9.32
N CYS A 1043 -56.17 -3.49 8.58
CA CYS A 1043 -56.44 -4.82 9.13
C CYS A 1043 -55.39 -5.25 10.18
N LYS A 1044 -55.81 -5.93 11.27
CA LYS A 1044 -54.89 -6.47 12.30
C LYS A 1044 -53.94 -7.56 11.79
N SER A 1045 -54.33 -8.30 10.74
CA SER A 1045 -53.48 -9.29 10.05
C SER A 1045 -53.37 -8.91 8.56
N CYS A 1046 -52.56 -7.90 8.26
CA CYS A 1046 -52.21 -7.59 6.87
C CYS A 1046 -51.53 -8.79 6.22
N ASP A 1047 -51.72 -8.92 4.91
CA ASP A 1047 -50.98 -9.85 4.07
C ASP A 1047 -49.49 -9.78 4.44
N PRO A 1048 -48.83 -10.89 4.80
CA PRO A 1048 -47.43 -10.91 5.24
C PRO A 1048 -46.41 -10.41 4.19
N VAL A 1049 -46.89 -9.96 3.03
CA VAL A 1049 -46.13 -9.35 1.93
C VAL A 1049 -46.48 -7.86 1.71
N SER A 1050 -47.41 -7.26 2.48
CA SER A 1050 -47.83 -5.86 2.32
C SER A 1050 -47.24 -4.92 3.38
N PHE A 1051 -46.52 -3.91 2.91
CA PHE A 1051 -45.96 -2.79 3.68
C PHE A 1051 -46.99 -1.66 3.84
N PHE A 1052 -46.74 -0.71 4.73
CA PHE A 1052 -47.57 0.48 4.87
C PHE A 1052 -46.73 1.64 5.39
N VAL A 1053 -46.91 2.81 4.80
CA VAL A 1053 -46.14 4.01 5.11
C VAL A 1053 -47.04 5.04 5.79
N SER A 1054 -46.72 5.35 7.04
CA SER A 1054 -47.34 6.44 7.78
C SER A 1054 -46.56 7.72 7.53
N GLN A 1055 -47.18 8.68 6.83
CA GLN A 1055 -46.53 9.93 6.46
C GLN A 1055 -46.70 11.00 7.54
N GLY A 1056 -45.71 11.19 8.40
CA GLY A 1056 -45.72 12.21 9.45
C GLY A 1056 -45.32 13.61 8.97
N VAL A 1057 -45.75 14.01 7.78
CA VAL A 1057 -45.34 15.26 7.12
C VAL A 1057 -46.47 16.28 6.99
N LEU A 1058 -46.12 17.57 6.97
CA LEU A 1058 -47.08 18.66 6.72
C LEU A 1058 -46.85 19.28 5.33
N THR A 1059 -47.92 19.36 4.54
CA THR A 1059 -47.88 19.94 3.19
C THR A 1059 -48.04 21.46 3.26
N PRO A 1060 -47.04 22.27 2.89
CA PRO A 1060 -47.19 23.73 2.84
C PRO A 1060 -48.19 24.15 1.75
N LYS A 1061 -49.05 25.13 2.04
CA LYS A 1061 -49.90 25.76 1.01
C LYS A 1061 -49.17 26.96 0.40
N SER A 1062 -49.54 27.35 -0.82
CA SER A 1062 -48.93 28.50 -1.52
C SER A 1062 -48.97 29.78 -0.69
N TRP A 1063 -50.01 29.98 0.12
CA TRP A 1063 -50.13 31.13 1.02
C TRP A 1063 -49.13 31.09 2.20
N ASP A 1064 -48.79 29.90 2.70
CA ASP A 1064 -47.80 29.74 3.78
C ASP A 1064 -46.41 30.17 3.29
N VAL A 1065 -46.05 29.76 2.07
CA VAL A 1065 -44.79 30.13 1.42
C VAL A 1065 -44.70 31.63 1.16
N VAL A 1066 -45.78 32.25 0.67
CA VAL A 1066 -45.80 33.69 0.38
C VAL A 1066 -45.72 34.53 1.67
N ARG A 1067 -46.49 34.16 2.71
CA ARG A 1067 -46.52 34.91 3.96
C ARG A 1067 -45.22 34.76 4.77
N LYS A 1068 -44.59 33.58 4.71
CA LYS A 1068 -43.34 33.28 5.39
C LYS A 1068 -42.18 33.15 4.39
N TRP A 1069 -42.11 34.06 3.42
CA TRP A 1069 -41.15 34.00 2.30
C TRP A 1069 -39.70 33.82 2.73
N PHE A 1070 -39.30 34.42 3.86
CA PHE A 1070 -37.93 34.34 4.37
C PHE A 1070 -37.67 33.12 5.28
N SER A 1071 -38.69 32.33 5.61
CA SER A 1071 -38.58 31.10 6.39
C SER A 1071 -38.22 29.89 5.52
N THR A 1072 -37.98 28.74 6.19
CA THR A 1072 -37.74 27.43 5.55
C THR A 1072 -38.85 26.45 5.94
N LEU A 1073 -39.04 25.38 5.16
CA LEU A 1073 -39.98 24.30 5.50
C LEU A 1073 -39.71 23.74 6.90
N ARG A 1074 -38.43 23.52 7.24
CA ARG A 1074 -37.97 23.03 8.56
C ARG A 1074 -38.51 23.88 9.70
N SER A 1075 -38.21 25.18 9.67
CA SER A 1075 -38.58 26.13 10.74
C SER A 1075 -40.08 26.44 10.79
N ALA A 1076 -40.78 26.36 9.65
CA ALA A 1076 -42.14 26.85 9.54
C ALA A 1076 -43.19 25.77 9.87
N LEU A 1077 -42.91 24.50 9.56
CA LEU A 1077 -43.86 23.39 9.66
C LEU A 1077 -43.22 22.09 10.19
N SER A 1078 -42.15 21.61 9.55
CA SER A 1078 -41.67 20.24 9.76
C SER A 1078 -41.19 19.97 11.18
N GLN A 1079 -40.40 20.86 11.81
CA GLN A 1079 -39.87 20.61 13.15
C GLN A 1079 -40.99 20.35 14.18
N SER A 1080 -42.04 21.18 14.15
CA SER A 1080 -43.20 20.99 15.02
C SER A 1080 -44.01 19.74 14.67
N ALA A 1081 -43.99 19.29 13.41
CA ALA A 1081 -44.66 18.07 13.00
C ALA A 1081 -43.93 16.84 13.53
N THR A 1082 -42.62 16.77 13.30
CA THR A 1082 -41.73 15.70 13.78
C THR A 1082 -41.86 15.48 15.28
N GLU A 1083 -41.73 16.53 16.09
CA GLU A 1083 -41.85 16.45 17.55
C GLU A 1083 -43.21 15.86 17.99
N ARG A 1084 -44.31 16.30 17.36
CA ARG A 1084 -45.67 15.87 17.70
C ARG A 1084 -45.98 14.47 17.20
N VAL A 1085 -45.45 14.06 16.06
CA VAL A 1085 -45.61 12.71 15.51
C VAL A 1085 -44.84 11.70 16.37
N LEU A 1086 -43.59 12.01 16.77
CA LEU A 1086 -42.82 11.16 17.68
C LEU A 1086 -43.51 11.03 19.05
N GLN A 1087 -44.02 12.13 19.59
CA GLN A 1087 -44.84 12.09 20.81
C GLN A 1087 -46.07 11.19 20.63
N TRP A 1088 -46.81 11.35 19.53
CA TRP A 1088 -47.98 10.53 19.20
C TRP A 1088 -47.64 9.04 19.15
N LEU A 1089 -46.55 8.64 18.47
CA LEU A 1089 -46.09 7.24 18.39
C LEU A 1089 -45.90 6.58 19.76
N THR A 1090 -45.47 7.33 20.78
CA THR A 1090 -45.32 6.79 22.14
C THR A 1090 -46.65 6.62 22.88
N THR A 1091 -47.63 7.48 22.57
CA THR A 1091 -48.92 7.60 23.29
C THR A 1091 -50.08 6.79 22.70
N ILE A 1092 -49.98 6.34 21.44
CA ILE A 1092 -51.02 5.53 20.81
C ILE A 1092 -51.20 4.18 21.52
N ALA A 1093 -52.41 3.61 21.41
CA ALA A 1093 -52.72 2.30 21.99
C ALA A 1093 -51.81 1.21 21.40
N GLU A 1094 -51.39 0.24 22.24
CA GLU A 1094 -50.50 -0.85 21.82
C GLU A 1094 -51.03 -1.64 20.60
N GLU A 1095 -52.35 -1.86 20.53
CA GLU A 1095 -52.98 -2.52 19.38
C GLU A 1095 -52.84 -1.75 18.05
N LYS A 1096 -52.61 -0.44 18.11
CA LYS A 1096 -52.34 0.41 16.94
C LYS A 1096 -50.84 0.46 16.62
N LYS A 1097 -49.97 0.35 17.62
CA LYS A 1097 -48.50 0.23 17.41
C LYS A 1097 -48.12 -1.00 16.62
N GLU A 1098 -48.83 -2.12 16.82
CA GLU A 1098 -48.65 -3.34 16.00
C GLU A 1098 -48.94 -3.11 14.52
N LYS A 1099 -49.81 -2.14 14.20
CA LYS A 1099 -50.16 -1.75 12.84
C LYS A 1099 -49.25 -0.67 12.27
N ILE A 1100 -48.09 -0.38 12.85
CA ILE A 1100 -47.10 0.54 12.28
C ILE A 1100 -46.01 -0.26 11.59
N ASN A 1101 -45.60 0.20 10.40
CA ASN A 1101 -44.48 -0.39 9.66
C ASN A 1101 -43.44 0.66 9.28
N VAL A 1102 -43.63 1.41 8.20
CA VAL A 1102 -42.73 2.51 7.83
C VAL A 1102 -43.28 3.82 8.37
N VAL A 1103 -42.43 4.64 8.98
CA VAL A 1103 -42.78 6.02 9.36
C VAL A 1103 -41.85 6.97 8.64
N ILE A 1104 -42.39 7.85 7.79
CA ILE A 1104 -41.60 8.88 7.12
C ILE A 1104 -41.79 10.25 7.76
N LEU A 1105 -40.70 11.00 7.85
CA LEU A 1105 -40.67 12.37 8.37
C LEU A 1105 -39.84 13.25 7.42
N ASP A 1106 -40.08 14.56 7.48
CA ASP A 1106 -39.15 15.55 6.92
C ASP A 1106 -38.03 15.79 7.93
N PHE A 1107 -36.80 15.94 7.44
CA PHE A 1107 -35.58 16.17 8.23
C PHE A 1107 -35.30 15.07 9.26
N VAL A 1108 -35.24 13.81 8.79
CA VAL A 1108 -34.96 12.66 9.65
C VAL A 1108 -33.56 12.76 10.24
N ASP A 1109 -33.42 12.31 11.48
CA ASP A 1109 -32.18 12.31 12.21
C ASP A 1109 -32.04 11.07 13.12
N GLU A 1110 -30.93 10.99 13.85
CA GLU A 1110 -30.63 9.81 14.68
C GLU A 1110 -31.63 9.67 15.85
N ILE A 1111 -32.12 10.77 16.43
CA ILE A 1111 -33.09 10.74 17.53
C ILE A 1111 -34.43 10.20 17.03
N SER A 1112 -34.97 10.80 15.98
CA SER A 1112 -36.23 10.36 15.37
C SER A 1112 -36.16 8.90 14.90
N SER A 1113 -35.04 8.49 14.29
CA SER A 1113 -34.83 7.09 13.90
C SER A 1113 -34.74 6.15 15.09
N ARG A 1114 -34.03 6.53 16.16
CA ARG A 1114 -33.93 5.74 17.41
C ARG A 1114 -35.30 5.55 18.05
N ASP A 1115 -36.10 6.60 18.14
CA ASP A 1115 -37.45 6.55 18.72
C ASP A 1115 -38.34 5.58 17.95
N ILE A 1116 -38.32 5.62 16.61
CA ILE A 1116 -39.06 4.70 15.75
C ILE A 1116 -38.54 3.25 15.91
N ILE A 1117 -37.22 3.04 15.88
CA ILE A 1117 -36.60 1.72 16.01
C ILE A 1117 -36.94 1.10 17.38
N SER A 1118 -36.98 1.90 18.44
CA SER A 1118 -37.26 1.45 19.81
C SER A 1118 -38.63 0.78 19.96
N LEU A 1119 -39.59 1.10 19.09
CA LEU A 1119 -40.91 0.48 19.03
C LEU A 1119 -40.87 -1.01 18.64
N ASN A 1120 -39.74 -1.52 18.16
CA ASN A 1120 -39.55 -2.95 17.87
C ASN A 1120 -39.25 -3.77 19.13
N GLY A 1121 -38.69 -3.16 20.18
CA GLY A 1121 -38.20 -3.85 21.39
C GLY A 1121 -39.18 -3.88 22.57
N ARG A 1122 -40.44 -3.45 22.37
CA ARG A 1122 -41.50 -3.49 23.38
C ARG A 1122 -42.58 -4.50 23.03
#